data_AF-A0A2M7ZAG9-F1
#
_entry.id   AF-A0A2M7ZAG9-F1
#
_cell.length_a   1.000
_cell.length_b   1.000
_cell.length_c   1.000
_cell.angle_alpha   90.00
_cell.angle_beta   90.00
_cell.angle_gamma   90.00
#
_symmetry.space_group_name_H-M   'P 1'
#
loop_
_entity.id
_entity.type
_entity.pdbx_description
1 polymer ?
#
loop_
_entity_poly.entity_id
_entity_poly.type
_entity_poly.pdbx_seq_one_letter_code
_entity_poly.pdbx_strand_id
1 'polypeptide(L)'
;MKRIFIIILLSIGLTFSSNLQAAVDDVCGTTSGSSAPYLPTSGTIKVFVIFAQFKDDPQIDSNGWAKNSYPSWANTFVNSSSGGSYPWNNLSHYFNEMSNGTYQVIGDVYNSLVTTDYDESYYSSIGQVNREIILEVDPYVNFAEYDNLNGNVTGSDGIVDFIYIIYRNATSSNWYYTGIAHLEVSSTINVDGKQIVNNSYIGGGVQQRGGYNGRDYTLYVAAHEMGHYLLGGGHISNVSNLALMTGLPVWNASRGMHSWERQKLGWINYTNKSTDGSVTMSDYLTADQVYRVPISSTEYFLIENRKKISPHDKAGDTGFYFYRITSASSFPPTIDVLCADGNWNFSINTSTQTLTRTTPNVNGNDEMNFRQTSGGVVYACYTSVYHENSAWGDDEDAFDLTFNNVLSPVSNPRSNNGGSLDFTIEVTGTNTIQFYFTNPYAGKPSKPQNLQLSKDANEHTVLTWNANQESDLNGYRVYKKITLYGGSTNTSYVFTTSTSYTDTDFTIDTKFGTDQAEYWIVAVDNTNKLSVESEHRNTSGESSIQWKLAEDNVDNGIINNYELYQNYPNPFNPTTQISYQIKESGLVQLIIYNTIGQKVATLVNEVKSEGRYTVNFNAENLPSGVYIYSLRVNDFVQNQKMALLK
;
A
#
# COMPACT_ATOMS: atom_id res chain seq x y z
N MET A 1 -5.85 -62.21 48.10
CA MET A 1 -7.11 -61.43 48.16
C MET A 1 -7.06 -60.45 46.99
N LYS A 2 -7.76 -60.70 45.87
CA LYS A 2 -9.04 -60.04 45.45
C LYS A 2 -8.96 -58.51 45.59
N ARG A 3 -9.06 -57.64 44.57
CA ARG A 3 -9.91 -57.54 43.34
C ARG A 3 -9.21 -56.59 42.33
N ILE A 4 -9.08 -56.91 41.04
CA ILE A 4 -9.96 -56.52 39.90
C ILE A 4 -10.38 -55.04 39.90
N PHE A 5 -9.81 -54.24 38.97
CA PHE A 5 -10.58 -53.47 37.98
C PHE A 5 -9.75 -53.27 36.70
N ILE A 6 -10.37 -53.62 35.58
CA ILE A 6 -9.89 -53.53 34.20
C ILE A 6 -10.31 -52.17 33.66
N ILE A 7 -9.37 -51.38 33.12
CA ILE A 7 -9.64 -50.41 32.05
C ILE A 7 -8.46 -50.51 31.08
N ILE A 8 -8.63 -51.35 30.04
CA ILE A 8 -7.81 -51.30 28.83
C ILE A 8 -8.46 -50.21 27.97
N LEU A 9 -7.87 -49.01 27.99
CA LEU A 9 -8.13 -47.99 26.98
C LEU A 9 -7.47 -48.48 25.68
N LEU A 10 -8.26 -49.18 24.87
CA LEU A 10 -8.04 -49.24 23.42
C LEU A 10 -8.17 -47.80 22.94
N SER A 11 -7.04 -47.10 22.80
CA SER A 11 -6.96 -45.89 22.00
C SER A 11 -7.21 -46.31 20.55
N ILE A 12 -8.49 -46.34 20.18
CA ILE A 12 -8.92 -46.22 18.79
C ILE A 12 -8.36 -44.87 18.37
N GLY A 13 -7.21 -44.91 17.69
CA GLY A 13 -6.74 -43.83 16.86
C GLY A 13 -7.76 -43.66 15.74
N LEU A 14 -8.87 -42.99 16.05
CA LEU A 14 -9.52 -42.14 15.08
C LEU A 14 -8.52 -41.01 14.83
N THR A 15 -7.53 -41.29 13.98
CA THR A 15 -7.02 -40.25 13.12
C THR A 15 -8.23 -39.77 12.34
N PHE A 16 -8.90 -38.75 12.86
CA PHE A 16 -9.41 -37.72 11.99
C PHE A 16 -8.20 -37.33 11.14
N SER A 17 -8.15 -37.85 9.91
CA SER A 17 -7.48 -37.16 8.83
C SER A 17 -8.21 -35.83 8.72
N SER A 18 -7.83 -34.89 9.60
CA SER A 18 -7.92 -33.50 9.28
C SER A 18 -7.24 -33.39 7.92
N ASN A 19 -8.00 -32.85 6.97
CA ASN A 19 -7.49 -32.39 5.71
C ASN A 19 -6.36 -31.39 6.01
N LEU A 20 -5.16 -31.90 6.29
CA LEU A 20 -3.90 -31.23 6.02
C LEU A 20 -3.80 -31.19 4.50
N GLN A 21 -4.68 -30.38 3.93
CA GLN A 21 -4.55 -29.75 2.64
C GLN A 21 -3.24 -29.00 2.78
N ALA A 22 -2.15 -29.64 2.35
CA ALA A 22 -0.85 -29.03 2.29
C ALA A 22 -1.08 -27.69 1.58
N ALA A 23 -0.91 -26.59 2.31
CA ALA A 23 -0.69 -25.29 1.71
C ALA A 23 0.55 -25.51 0.86
N VAL A 24 0.33 -25.76 -0.43
CA VAL A 24 1.37 -26.15 -1.35
C VAL A 24 2.27 -24.94 -1.47
N ASP A 25 3.55 -25.11 -1.10
CA ASP A 25 4.54 -24.06 -1.24
C ASP A 25 4.58 -23.65 -2.72
N ASP A 26 4.07 -22.45 -3.03
CA ASP A 26 4.07 -21.82 -4.36
C ASP A 26 5.50 -21.46 -4.74
N VAL A 27 6.30 -22.45 -5.17
CA VAL A 27 7.70 -22.25 -5.56
C VAL A 27 7.84 -22.12 -7.07
N CYS A 28 8.62 -21.14 -7.55
CA CYS A 28 9.09 -21.08 -8.94
C CYS A 28 10.55 -21.57 -9.01
N GLY A 29 10.85 -22.42 -9.99
CA GLY A 29 12.16 -23.06 -10.14
C GLY A 29 12.98 -22.44 -11.28
N THR A 30 14.29 -22.27 -11.07
CA THR A 30 15.23 -21.91 -12.15
C THR A 30 16.40 -22.89 -12.19
N THR A 31 16.99 -23.09 -13.37
CA THR A 31 18.12 -24.01 -13.54
C THR A 31 19.42 -23.25 -13.84
N SER A 32 20.04 -22.60 -12.84
CA SER A 32 21.36 -21.91 -12.88
C SER A 32 21.39 -20.47 -13.44
N GLY A 33 21.90 -19.53 -12.64
CA GLY A 33 21.89 -18.10 -12.91
C GLY A 33 22.89 -17.67 -13.99
N SER A 34 22.39 -17.32 -15.17
CA SER A 34 23.10 -16.43 -16.09
C SER A 34 22.43 -15.05 -16.08
N SER A 35 23.21 -13.99 -16.27
CA SER A 35 22.74 -12.60 -16.35
C SER A 35 22.39 -12.15 -17.77
N ALA A 36 22.41 -13.10 -18.72
CA ALA A 36 22.21 -12.85 -20.14
C ALA A 36 20.85 -13.39 -20.60
N PRO A 37 20.17 -12.69 -21.51
CA PRO A 37 18.89 -13.13 -22.05
C PRO A 37 19.07 -14.36 -22.95
N TYR A 38 18.21 -15.35 -22.76
CA TYR A 38 18.10 -16.55 -23.60
C TYR A 38 17.13 -16.35 -24.77
N LEU A 39 16.19 -15.42 -24.64
CA LEU A 39 15.31 -14.96 -25.71
C LEU A 39 15.72 -13.57 -26.20
N PRO A 40 15.41 -13.19 -27.45
CA PRO A 40 15.56 -11.80 -27.86
C PRO A 40 14.70 -10.90 -26.98
N THR A 41 15.17 -9.68 -26.69
CA THR A 41 14.36 -8.68 -25.95
C THR A 41 13.61 -7.73 -26.89
N SER A 42 13.65 -7.96 -28.19
CA SER A 42 12.89 -7.19 -29.19
C SER A 42 12.48 -8.08 -30.37
N GLY A 43 11.51 -7.64 -31.15
CA GLY A 43 10.95 -8.41 -32.27
C GLY A 43 9.82 -9.35 -31.82
N THR A 44 9.66 -10.46 -32.52
CA THR A 44 8.52 -11.38 -32.33
C THR A 44 9.00 -12.79 -32.03
N ILE A 45 8.42 -13.42 -31.01
CA ILE A 45 8.56 -14.86 -30.74
C ILE A 45 7.21 -15.55 -31.01
N LYS A 46 7.26 -16.72 -31.66
CA LYS A 46 6.10 -17.59 -31.88
C LYS A 46 6.16 -18.75 -30.87
N VAL A 47 5.13 -18.88 -30.03
CA VAL A 47 5.03 -19.91 -28.98
C VAL A 47 3.91 -20.90 -29.29
N PHE A 48 4.01 -22.11 -28.76
CA PHE A 48 2.93 -23.10 -28.82
C PHE A 48 2.39 -23.42 -27.43
N VAL A 49 1.06 -23.48 -27.27
CA VAL A 49 0.41 -23.67 -25.95
C VAL A 49 -0.45 -24.93 -25.93
N ILE A 50 -0.24 -25.77 -24.92
CA ILE A 50 -0.99 -27.01 -24.70
C ILE A 50 -1.62 -26.97 -23.30
N PHE A 51 -2.92 -27.24 -23.22
CA PHE A 51 -3.62 -27.44 -21.95
C PHE A 51 -3.77 -28.93 -21.67
N ALA A 52 -3.34 -29.36 -20.49
CA ALA A 52 -3.31 -30.76 -20.10
C ALA A 52 -3.91 -31.01 -18.71
N GLN A 53 -4.34 -32.25 -18.47
CA GLN A 53 -4.71 -32.75 -17.14
C GLN A 53 -4.21 -34.18 -16.97
N PHE A 54 -3.96 -34.57 -15.72
CA PHE A 54 -3.74 -35.97 -15.39
C PHE A 54 -5.05 -36.77 -15.43
N LYS A 55 -4.97 -38.06 -15.71
CA LYS A 55 -6.11 -38.99 -15.70
C LYS A 55 -6.87 -39.00 -14.38
N ASP A 56 -6.13 -39.01 -13.28
CA ASP A 56 -6.62 -39.06 -11.90
C ASP A 56 -6.78 -37.68 -11.26
N ASP A 57 -6.63 -36.60 -12.04
CA ASP A 57 -6.71 -35.22 -11.56
C ASP A 57 -7.96 -35.00 -10.67
N PRO A 58 -7.85 -34.49 -9.43
CA PRO A 58 -9.00 -34.43 -8.53
C PRO A 58 -10.12 -33.50 -9.02
N GLN A 59 -11.36 -33.84 -8.63
CA GLN A 59 -12.50 -32.92 -8.69
C GLN A 59 -12.33 -31.91 -7.55
N ILE A 60 -11.97 -30.68 -7.89
CA ILE A 60 -11.78 -29.57 -6.96
C ILE A 60 -12.58 -28.38 -7.46
N ASP A 61 -13.08 -27.56 -6.54
CA ASP A 61 -13.73 -26.28 -6.84
C ASP A 61 -12.69 -25.35 -7.48
N SER A 62 -12.64 -25.36 -8.82
CA SER A 62 -11.70 -24.55 -9.59
C SER A 62 -12.23 -23.14 -9.82
N ASN A 63 -11.38 -22.12 -9.71
CA ASN A 63 -11.69 -20.74 -10.12
C ASN A 63 -11.66 -20.58 -11.65
N GLY A 64 -12.44 -21.38 -12.38
CA GLY A 64 -12.69 -21.19 -13.82
C GLY A 64 -12.06 -22.20 -14.78
N TRP A 65 -11.55 -23.35 -14.32
CA TRP A 65 -11.16 -24.49 -15.19
C TRP A 65 -11.62 -25.84 -14.61
N ALA A 66 -12.81 -26.28 -15.02
CA ALA A 66 -13.42 -27.51 -14.54
C ALA A 66 -12.69 -28.78 -15.02
N LYS A 67 -12.74 -29.85 -14.21
CA LYS A 67 -12.17 -31.16 -14.57
C LYS A 67 -12.77 -31.69 -15.87
N ASN A 68 -11.96 -32.35 -16.70
CA ASN A 68 -12.36 -32.97 -17.96
C ASN A 68 -12.96 -31.97 -18.96
N SER A 69 -12.64 -30.67 -18.80
CA SER A 69 -13.12 -29.63 -19.70
C SER A 69 -11.95 -28.84 -20.27
N TYR A 70 -12.02 -28.58 -21.56
CA TYR A 70 -11.13 -27.62 -22.20
C TYR A 70 -11.49 -26.21 -21.70
N PRO A 71 -10.53 -25.39 -21.22
CA PRO A 71 -10.85 -24.07 -20.70
C PRO A 71 -11.51 -23.20 -21.77
N SER A 72 -12.62 -22.54 -21.43
CA SER A 72 -13.33 -21.67 -22.37
C SER A 72 -12.49 -20.47 -22.86
N TRP A 73 -11.48 -20.08 -22.07
CA TRP A 73 -10.55 -18.98 -22.36
C TRP A 73 -9.26 -19.44 -23.06
N ALA A 74 -9.01 -20.75 -23.21
CA ALA A 74 -7.76 -21.30 -23.72
C ALA A 74 -7.36 -20.73 -25.09
N ASN A 75 -8.30 -20.71 -26.05
CA ASN A 75 -8.06 -20.19 -27.41
C ASN A 75 -7.74 -18.67 -27.45
N THR A 76 -7.92 -17.95 -26.34
CA THR A 76 -7.64 -16.51 -26.23
C THR A 76 -6.42 -16.22 -25.36
N PHE A 77 -5.69 -17.26 -24.93
CA PHE A 77 -4.54 -17.14 -24.03
C PHE A 77 -3.36 -16.40 -24.67
N VAL A 78 -3.17 -16.57 -25.98
CA VAL A 78 -2.17 -15.89 -26.80
C VAL A 78 -2.80 -15.56 -28.17
N ASN A 79 -2.39 -14.45 -28.79
CA ASN A 79 -2.84 -14.11 -30.14
C ASN A 79 -1.98 -14.83 -31.19
N SER A 80 -2.62 -15.29 -32.27
CA SER A 80 -1.91 -15.95 -33.40
C SER A 80 -1.10 -15.00 -34.29
N SER A 81 -1.25 -13.68 -34.12
CA SER A 81 -0.55 -12.68 -34.91
C SER A 81 -0.29 -11.41 -34.10
N SER A 82 0.67 -10.62 -34.59
CA SER A 82 0.99 -9.31 -34.04
C SER A 82 0.01 -8.26 -34.55
N GLY A 83 -0.35 -7.32 -33.68
CA GLY A 83 -1.36 -6.30 -33.98
C GLY A 83 -2.80 -6.84 -33.96
N GLY A 84 -3.76 -5.98 -33.61
CA GLY A 84 -5.17 -6.32 -33.45
C GLY A 84 -5.75 -5.83 -32.12
N SER A 85 -7.06 -6.01 -31.93
CA SER A 85 -7.67 -5.84 -30.61
C SER A 85 -7.22 -7.01 -29.74
N TYR A 86 -6.38 -6.74 -28.75
CA TYR A 86 -6.09 -7.73 -27.73
C TYR A 86 -7.38 -8.00 -26.94
N PRO A 87 -7.86 -9.26 -26.85
CA PRO A 87 -8.87 -9.59 -25.87
C PRO A 87 -8.24 -9.29 -24.52
N TRP A 88 -8.78 -8.31 -23.80
CA TRP A 88 -8.23 -7.81 -22.55
C TRP A 88 -7.70 -8.97 -21.68
N ASN A 89 -6.45 -8.83 -21.23
CA ASN A 89 -5.77 -9.75 -20.31
C ASN A 89 -5.29 -11.09 -20.93
N ASN A 90 -4.37 -11.05 -21.91
CA ASN A 90 -3.71 -12.26 -22.44
C ASN A 90 -2.19 -12.07 -22.65
N LEU A 91 -1.47 -13.15 -22.99
CA LEU A 91 0.01 -13.15 -22.99
C LEU A 91 0.60 -12.18 -24.01
N SER A 92 -0.02 -12.09 -25.19
CA SER A 92 0.37 -11.13 -26.23
C SER A 92 0.16 -9.69 -25.79
N HIS A 93 -0.98 -9.39 -25.13
CA HIS A 93 -1.26 -8.06 -24.58
C HIS A 93 -0.22 -7.65 -23.55
N TYR A 94 0.07 -8.56 -22.60
CA TYR A 94 1.00 -8.31 -21.51
C TYR A 94 2.36 -7.86 -22.03
N PHE A 95 2.99 -8.64 -22.90
CA PHE A 95 4.32 -8.33 -23.43
C PHE A 95 4.31 -7.13 -24.37
N ASN A 96 3.23 -6.92 -25.13
CA ASN A 96 3.08 -5.73 -25.95
C ASN A 96 3.00 -4.45 -25.11
N GLU A 97 2.22 -4.45 -24.03
CA GLU A 97 2.09 -3.29 -23.14
C GLU A 97 3.39 -3.02 -22.38
N MET A 98 3.99 -4.04 -21.75
CA MET A 98 5.24 -3.89 -20.99
C MET A 98 6.41 -3.39 -21.84
N SER A 99 6.48 -3.81 -23.10
CA SER A 99 7.56 -3.45 -24.02
C SER A 99 7.26 -2.25 -24.92
N ASN A 100 6.08 -1.63 -24.78
CA ASN A 100 5.58 -0.61 -25.70
C ASN A 100 5.69 -1.03 -27.18
N GLY A 101 5.29 -2.27 -27.47
CA GLY A 101 5.32 -2.88 -28.80
C GLY A 101 6.70 -3.31 -29.32
N THR A 102 7.77 -3.10 -28.55
CA THR A 102 9.14 -3.49 -28.93
C THR A 102 9.32 -5.01 -28.99
N TYR A 103 8.57 -5.75 -28.16
CA TYR A 103 8.63 -7.20 -28.04
C TYR A 103 7.24 -7.80 -28.08
N GLN A 104 7.06 -8.80 -28.94
CA GLN A 104 5.75 -9.40 -29.22
C GLN A 104 5.79 -10.91 -29.02
N VAL A 105 4.88 -11.41 -28.19
CA VAL A 105 4.61 -12.84 -28.06
C VAL A 105 3.36 -13.16 -28.86
N ILE A 106 3.49 -14.02 -29.87
CA ILE A 106 2.38 -14.56 -30.64
C ILE A 106 2.42 -16.08 -30.54
N GLY A 107 1.33 -16.76 -30.86
CA GLY A 107 1.34 -18.21 -30.79
C GLY A 107 0.01 -18.87 -31.12
N ASP A 108 0.07 -20.18 -31.21
CA ASP A 108 -1.09 -21.02 -31.44
C ASP A 108 -1.39 -21.86 -30.19
N VAL A 109 -2.67 -22.18 -30.00
CA VAL A 109 -3.15 -22.99 -28.87
C VAL A 109 -3.71 -24.29 -29.40
N TYR A 110 -3.28 -25.42 -28.84
CA TYR A 110 -3.88 -26.71 -29.14
C TYR A 110 -5.35 -26.71 -28.72
N ASN A 111 -6.26 -26.96 -29.67
CA ASN A 111 -7.69 -26.69 -29.53
C ASN A 111 -8.48 -27.71 -28.69
N SER A 112 -7.78 -28.60 -27.98
CA SER A 112 -8.36 -29.70 -27.23
C SER A 112 -7.59 -29.91 -25.92
N LEU A 113 -8.26 -30.45 -24.91
CA LEU A 113 -7.63 -30.83 -23.65
C LEU A 113 -6.87 -32.15 -23.85
N VAL A 114 -5.57 -32.17 -23.51
CA VAL A 114 -4.80 -33.42 -23.46
C VAL A 114 -5.01 -34.06 -22.09
N THR A 115 -5.41 -35.34 -22.06
CA THR A 115 -5.50 -36.12 -20.82
C THR A 115 -4.47 -37.22 -20.87
N THR A 116 -3.66 -37.36 -19.82
CA THR A 116 -2.64 -38.41 -19.77
C THR A 116 -3.26 -39.81 -19.77
N ASP A 117 -2.53 -40.80 -20.30
CA ASP A 117 -2.96 -42.20 -20.37
C ASP A 117 -2.97 -42.88 -19.00
N TYR A 118 -2.11 -42.40 -18.09
CA TYR A 118 -1.91 -42.95 -16.76
C TYR A 118 -2.15 -41.91 -15.67
N ASP A 119 -2.36 -42.41 -14.46
CA ASP A 119 -2.49 -41.61 -13.24
C ASP A 119 -1.14 -40.93 -12.92
N GLU A 120 -1.16 -39.80 -12.22
CA GLU A 120 0.03 -39.00 -11.90
C GLU A 120 1.15 -39.86 -11.24
N SER A 121 0.75 -40.81 -10.40
CA SER A 121 1.67 -41.73 -9.69
C SER A 121 2.43 -42.72 -10.58
N TYR A 122 2.02 -42.91 -11.83
CA TYR A 122 2.69 -43.79 -12.79
C TYR A 122 4.03 -43.20 -13.28
N TYR A 123 4.09 -41.88 -13.42
CA TYR A 123 5.22 -41.20 -14.03
C TYR A 123 6.38 -41.03 -13.05
N SER A 124 7.59 -41.33 -13.49
CA SER A 124 8.81 -41.15 -12.69
C SER A 124 9.48 -39.79 -12.91
N SER A 125 9.13 -39.07 -13.98
CA SER A 125 9.56 -37.69 -14.24
C SER A 125 8.48 -36.88 -14.94
N ILE A 126 8.41 -35.58 -14.66
CA ILE A 126 7.52 -34.69 -15.43
C ILE A 126 7.93 -34.65 -16.91
N GLY A 127 9.23 -34.83 -17.21
CA GLY A 127 9.69 -35.02 -18.57
C GLY A 127 9.13 -36.26 -19.29
N GLN A 128 8.64 -37.29 -18.58
CA GLN A 128 7.88 -38.38 -19.21
C GLN A 128 6.48 -37.94 -19.60
N VAL A 129 5.81 -37.20 -18.70
CA VAL A 129 4.47 -36.65 -18.91
C VAL A 129 4.47 -35.71 -20.11
N ASN A 130 5.39 -34.74 -20.13
CA ASN A 130 5.53 -33.81 -21.26
C ASN A 130 5.77 -34.52 -22.58
N ARG A 131 6.63 -35.54 -22.58
CA ARG A 131 6.94 -36.30 -23.78
C ARG A 131 5.70 -37.01 -24.31
N GLU A 132 4.88 -37.59 -23.44
CA GLU A 132 3.59 -38.17 -23.81
C GLU A 132 2.66 -37.11 -24.42
N ILE A 133 2.49 -35.97 -23.75
CA ILE A 133 1.64 -34.85 -24.20
C ILE A 133 2.08 -34.34 -25.59
N ILE A 134 3.39 -34.13 -25.79
CA ILE A 134 3.92 -33.63 -27.06
C ILE A 134 3.68 -34.64 -28.19
N LEU A 135 3.92 -35.93 -27.94
CA LEU A 135 3.73 -36.97 -28.95
C LEU A 135 2.26 -37.21 -29.30
N GLU A 136 1.34 -36.97 -28.36
CA GLU A 136 -0.11 -37.00 -28.62
C GLU A 136 -0.53 -35.86 -29.55
N VAL A 137 0.12 -34.70 -29.43
CA VAL A 137 -0.20 -33.48 -30.21
C VAL A 137 0.52 -33.44 -31.57
N ASP A 138 1.70 -34.05 -31.69
CA ASP A 138 2.56 -34.09 -32.89
C ASP A 138 1.83 -34.36 -34.22
N PRO A 139 0.89 -35.32 -34.33
CA PRO A 139 0.18 -35.56 -35.59
C PRO A 139 -0.67 -34.39 -36.10
N TYR A 140 -0.96 -33.40 -35.25
CA TYR A 140 -1.88 -32.29 -35.53
C TYR A 140 -1.19 -30.93 -35.66
N VAL A 141 0.12 -30.86 -35.41
CA VAL A 141 0.87 -29.60 -35.31
C VAL A 141 2.17 -29.74 -36.09
N ASN A 142 2.50 -28.72 -36.88
CA ASN A 142 3.81 -28.63 -37.52
C ASN A 142 4.78 -27.88 -36.60
N PHE A 143 5.57 -28.60 -35.81
CA PHE A 143 6.53 -28.03 -34.88
C PHE A 143 7.65 -27.24 -35.56
N ALA A 144 7.88 -27.44 -36.87
CA ALA A 144 8.86 -26.66 -37.62
C ALA A 144 8.52 -25.16 -37.71
N GLU A 145 7.27 -24.76 -37.44
CA GLU A 145 6.87 -23.34 -37.41
C GLU A 145 7.33 -22.59 -36.16
N TYR A 146 7.81 -23.31 -35.14
CA TYR A 146 8.21 -22.74 -33.85
C TYR A 146 9.73 -22.78 -33.65
N ASP A 147 10.51 -22.93 -34.72
CA ASP A 147 11.97 -22.84 -34.74
C ASP A 147 12.37 -21.64 -35.60
N ASN A 148 12.35 -20.47 -34.98
CA ASN A 148 12.60 -19.15 -35.56
C ASN A 148 13.74 -18.40 -34.85
N LEU A 149 14.31 -18.99 -33.78
CA LEU A 149 15.46 -18.45 -33.06
C LEU A 149 16.69 -19.37 -33.20
N ASN A 150 17.86 -18.73 -33.22
CA ASN A 150 19.17 -19.36 -33.10
C ASN A 150 19.81 -18.78 -31.84
N GLY A 151 19.61 -19.47 -30.72
CA GLY A 151 19.83 -18.87 -29.40
C GLY A 151 18.91 -17.66 -29.19
N ASN A 152 19.47 -16.48 -28.95
CA ASN A 152 18.71 -15.26 -28.65
C ASN A 152 18.58 -14.28 -29.83
N VAL A 153 18.85 -14.74 -31.05
CA VAL A 153 18.70 -13.95 -32.28
C VAL A 153 17.79 -14.66 -33.29
N THR A 154 17.21 -13.91 -34.23
CA THR A 154 16.39 -14.47 -35.30
C THR A 154 17.21 -15.39 -36.22
N GLY A 155 16.67 -16.57 -36.53
CA GLY A 155 17.27 -17.59 -37.38
C GLY A 155 16.79 -18.97 -36.95
N SER A 156 16.95 -20.02 -37.74
CA SER A 156 16.57 -21.38 -37.30
C SER A 156 17.83 -22.17 -36.93
N ASP A 157 17.81 -22.88 -35.80
CA ASP A 157 18.91 -23.73 -35.35
C ASP A 157 18.56 -25.24 -35.31
N GLY A 158 17.34 -25.60 -35.67
CA GLY A 158 16.84 -26.97 -35.64
C GLY A 158 16.08 -27.33 -34.36
N ILE A 159 15.96 -26.40 -33.42
CA ILE A 159 15.34 -26.61 -32.12
C ILE A 159 14.06 -25.76 -32.02
N VAL A 160 12.99 -26.36 -31.48
CA VAL A 160 11.75 -25.63 -31.21
C VAL A 160 11.98 -24.60 -30.09
N ASP A 161 11.67 -23.33 -30.35
CA ASP A 161 12.01 -22.16 -29.54
C ASP A 161 11.28 -22.13 -28.18
N PHE A 162 9.96 -22.34 -28.15
CA PHE A 162 9.17 -22.16 -26.93
C PHE A 162 7.83 -22.91 -26.92
N ILE A 163 7.60 -23.75 -25.90
CA ILE A 163 6.35 -24.50 -25.69
C ILE A 163 5.82 -24.28 -24.26
N TYR A 164 4.56 -23.89 -24.13
CA TYR A 164 3.84 -23.89 -22.86
C TYR A 164 3.06 -25.19 -22.69
N ILE A 165 3.26 -25.90 -21.58
CA ILE A 165 2.38 -26.98 -21.11
C ILE A 165 1.74 -26.54 -19.80
N ILE A 166 0.43 -26.32 -19.85
CA ILE A 166 -0.36 -25.79 -18.75
C ILE A 166 -1.18 -26.93 -18.17
N TYR A 167 -0.88 -27.34 -16.95
CA TYR A 167 -1.60 -28.38 -16.24
C TYR A 167 -2.79 -27.79 -15.49
N ARG A 168 -3.93 -28.48 -15.54
CA ARG A 168 -5.09 -28.15 -14.70
C ARG A 168 -4.70 -28.24 -13.22
N ASN A 169 -4.08 -29.35 -12.84
CA ASN A 169 -3.55 -29.60 -11.52
C ASN A 169 -2.42 -30.62 -11.63
N ALA A 170 -1.39 -30.47 -10.81
CA ALA A 170 -0.36 -31.48 -10.56
C ALA A 170 -0.25 -31.54 -9.03
N THR A 171 -0.25 -32.71 -8.39
CA THR A 171 -0.44 -32.78 -6.93
C THR A 171 0.68 -33.49 -6.19
N SER A 172 1.50 -34.27 -6.87
CA SER A 172 2.53 -35.07 -6.21
C SER A 172 3.73 -34.22 -5.78
N SER A 173 4.31 -34.63 -4.65
CA SER A 173 5.47 -34.04 -3.97
C SER A 173 6.77 -34.06 -4.77
N ASN A 174 6.75 -34.53 -6.02
CA ASN A 174 7.95 -34.57 -6.86
C ASN A 174 8.02 -33.35 -7.81
N TRP A 175 6.94 -32.58 -7.94
CA TRP A 175 6.78 -31.50 -8.93
C TRP A 175 6.24 -30.22 -8.28
N TYR A 176 6.77 -29.85 -7.10
CA TYR A 176 6.26 -28.81 -6.20
C TYR A 176 6.07 -27.41 -6.79
N TYR A 177 6.56 -27.15 -7.99
CA TYR A 177 6.61 -25.80 -8.52
C TYR A 177 5.28 -25.38 -9.18
N THR A 178 4.90 -24.12 -8.96
CA THR A 178 3.76 -23.47 -9.59
C THR A 178 4.05 -23.16 -11.06
N GLY A 179 5.31 -22.83 -11.35
CA GLY A 179 5.87 -22.62 -12.68
C GLY A 179 7.34 -23.05 -12.71
N ILE A 180 7.79 -23.57 -13.86
CA ILE A 180 9.20 -23.86 -14.11
C ILE A 180 9.56 -23.34 -15.50
N ALA A 181 10.54 -22.44 -15.58
CA ALA A 181 11.18 -21.99 -16.81
C ALA A 181 12.16 -23.04 -17.36
N HIS A 182 11.61 -24.21 -17.64
CA HIS A 182 12.25 -25.34 -18.29
C HIS A 182 11.14 -26.32 -18.67
N LEU A 183 11.00 -26.66 -19.94
CA LEU A 183 10.02 -27.65 -20.36
C LEU A 183 10.29 -28.98 -19.67
N GLU A 184 11.54 -29.46 -19.68
CA GLU A 184 11.94 -30.82 -19.30
C GLU A 184 11.27 -31.91 -20.17
N VAL A 185 12.08 -32.72 -20.85
CA VAL A 185 11.61 -33.93 -21.55
C VAL A 185 12.52 -35.10 -21.23
N SER A 186 11.94 -36.28 -21.01
CA SER A 186 12.70 -37.47 -20.59
C SER A 186 13.74 -37.93 -21.63
N SER A 187 13.56 -37.55 -22.90
CA SER A 187 14.52 -37.71 -24.00
C SER A 187 14.18 -36.72 -25.11
N THR A 188 15.18 -36.35 -25.92
CA THR A 188 14.97 -35.50 -27.11
C THR A 188 13.88 -36.10 -28.01
N ILE A 189 12.95 -35.26 -28.44
CA ILE A 189 11.85 -35.63 -29.33
C ILE A 189 12.16 -35.05 -30.70
N ASN A 190 12.12 -35.88 -31.75
CA ASN A 190 12.24 -35.38 -33.13
C ASN A 190 10.84 -35.21 -33.69
N VAL A 191 10.51 -34.00 -34.14
CA VAL A 191 9.19 -33.58 -34.61
C VAL A 191 9.37 -32.74 -35.87
N ASP A 192 8.70 -33.07 -36.98
CA ASP A 192 8.74 -32.30 -38.24
C ASP A 192 10.13 -31.89 -38.76
N GLY A 193 11.14 -32.73 -38.54
CA GLY A 193 12.53 -32.44 -38.92
C GLY A 193 13.26 -31.47 -37.99
N LYS A 194 12.65 -31.12 -36.85
CA LYS A 194 13.20 -30.34 -35.73
C LYS A 194 13.36 -31.20 -34.49
N GLN A 195 13.91 -30.60 -33.44
CA GLN A 195 14.12 -31.23 -32.14
C GLN A 195 13.47 -30.43 -31.01
N ILE A 196 12.85 -31.14 -30.07
CA ILE A 196 12.54 -30.63 -28.74
C ILE A 196 13.54 -31.30 -27.80
N VAL A 197 14.48 -30.52 -27.27
CA VAL A 197 15.61 -31.02 -26.48
C VAL A 197 15.36 -30.87 -24.99
N ASN A 198 15.94 -31.77 -24.20
CA ASN A 198 15.94 -31.65 -22.74
C ASN A 198 17.05 -30.68 -22.31
N ASN A 199 16.80 -29.38 -22.47
CA ASN A 199 17.73 -28.34 -22.05
C ASN A 199 16.98 -27.18 -21.40
N SER A 200 17.45 -26.80 -20.21
CA SER A 200 17.01 -25.65 -19.41
C SER A 200 16.76 -24.37 -20.21
N TYR A 201 17.59 -24.11 -21.22
CA TYR A 201 17.68 -22.79 -21.85
C TYR A 201 17.71 -22.79 -23.36
N ILE A 202 17.79 -23.97 -23.99
CA ILE A 202 17.81 -24.13 -25.45
C ILE A 202 16.54 -24.90 -25.80
N GLY A 203 15.62 -24.24 -26.50
CA GLY A 203 14.25 -24.72 -26.66
C GLY A 203 13.48 -24.59 -25.35
N GLY A 204 12.84 -23.43 -25.17
CA GLY A 204 12.18 -23.02 -23.95
C GLY A 204 10.86 -23.74 -23.73
N GLY A 205 10.42 -23.72 -22.48
CA GLY A 205 9.05 -24.04 -22.17
C GLY A 205 8.72 -23.91 -20.71
N VAL A 206 7.41 -23.88 -20.45
CA VAL A 206 6.87 -23.64 -19.12
C VAL A 206 5.93 -24.75 -18.75
N GLN A 207 6.16 -25.33 -17.58
CA GLN A 207 5.20 -26.18 -16.92
C GLN A 207 4.58 -25.39 -15.79
N GLN A 208 3.25 -25.28 -15.77
CA GLN A 208 2.58 -24.52 -14.73
C GLN A 208 1.28 -25.16 -14.24
N ARG A 209 0.98 -24.96 -12.96
CA ARG A 209 -0.30 -25.32 -12.35
C ARG A 209 -1.28 -24.16 -12.54
N GLY A 210 -2.12 -24.20 -13.57
CA GLY A 210 -3.01 -23.09 -13.92
C GLY A 210 -4.47 -23.25 -13.49
N GLY A 211 -4.98 -24.49 -13.44
CA GLY A 211 -6.42 -24.75 -13.37
C GLY A 211 -7.10 -24.49 -12.04
N TYR A 212 -6.38 -24.53 -10.93
CA TYR A 212 -6.95 -24.23 -9.61
C TYR A 212 -7.32 -22.74 -9.46
N ASN A 213 -6.43 -21.85 -9.91
CA ASN A 213 -6.49 -20.40 -9.63
C ASN A 213 -7.08 -19.56 -10.78
N GLY A 214 -7.28 -20.15 -11.97
CA GLY A 214 -7.98 -19.51 -13.09
C GLY A 214 -7.07 -18.80 -14.10
N ARG A 215 -7.71 -18.08 -15.04
CA ARG A 215 -7.05 -17.47 -16.21
C ARG A 215 -5.94 -16.48 -15.84
N ASP A 216 -6.25 -15.52 -14.97
CA ASP A 216 -5.33 -14.42 -14.65
C ASP A 216 -4.07 -14.93 -13.97
N TYR A 217 -4.22 -15.87 -13.04
CA TYR A 217 -3.08 -16.54 -12.40
C TYR A 217 -2.21 -17.25 -13.43
N THR A 218 -2.83 -18.06 -14.30
CA THR A 218 -2.15 -18.79 -15.37
C THR A 218 -1.39 -17.87 -16.33
N LEU A 219 -1.93 -16.68 -16.60
CA LEU A 219 -1.31 -15.67 -17.44
C LEU A 219 -0.03 -15.10 -16.81
N TYR A 220 -0.10 -14.66 -15.56
CA TYR A 220 1.04 -14.03 -14.90
C TYR A 220 2.15 -15.03 -14.58
N VAL A 221 1.81 -16.27 -14.23
CA VAL A 221 2.81 -17.34 -14.12
C VAL A 221 3.47 -17.59 -15.48
N ALA A 222 2.71 -17.70 -16.57
CA ALA A 222 3.31 -17.86 -17.91
C ALA A 222 4.24 -16.70 -18.30
N ALA A 223 3.89 -15.47 -17.93
CA ALA A 223 4.73 -14.30 -18.14
C ALA A 223 5.99 -14.33 -17.26
N HIS A 224 5.86 -14.70 -15.99
CA HIS A 224 6.95 -14.83 -15.03
C HIS A 224 8.01 -15.83 -15.50
N GLU A 225 7.56 -17.02 -15.90
CA GLU A 225 8.45 -18.08 -16.35
C GLU A 225 9.16 -17.71 -17.66
N MET A 226 8.48 -16.99 -18.57
CA MET A 226 9.17 -16.41 -19.74
C MET A 226 10.15 -15.30 -19.35
N GLY A 227 9.88 -14.59 -18.26
CA GLY A 227 10.75 -13.60 -17.66
C GLY A 227 12.12 -14.17 -17.27
N HIS A 228 12.21 -15.43 -16.82
CA HIS A 228 13.50 -16.10 -16.59
C HIS A 228 14.32 -16.28 -17.88
N TYR A 229 13.67 -16.43 -19.03
CA TYR A 229 14.36 -16.46 -20.33
C TYR A 229 14.75 -15.07 -20.83
N LEU A 230 14.00 -14.03 -20.46
CA LEU A 230 14.24 -12.65 -20.89
C LEU A 230 15.26 -11.92 -20.01
N LEU A 231 15.16 -12.02 -18.69
CA LEU A 231 15.99 -11.29 -17.74
C LEU A 231 17.22 -12.10 -17.28
N GLY A 232 17.16 -13.43 -17.46
CA GLY A 232 18.12 -14.38 -16.91
C GLY A 232 17.55 -15.14 -15.70
N GLY A 233 18.27 -16.17 -15.25
CA GLY A 233 17.83 -17.01 -14.15
C GLY A 233 17.89 -16.28 -12.79
N GLY A 234 16.83 -16.38 -11.99
CA GLY A 234 16.77 -15.82 -10.63
C GLY A 234 15.48 -15.03 -10.38
N HIS A 235 15.26 -14.66 -9.11
CA HIS A 235 14.09 -13.92 -8.68
C HIS A 235 14.50 -12.63 -7.98
N ILE A 236 13.85 -11.52 -8.30
CA ILE A 236 13.97 -10.27 -7.56
C ILE A 236 13.26 -10.48 -6.22
N SER A 237 13.95 -10.22 -5.13
CA SER A 237 13.33 -10.21 -3.80
C SER A 237 12.84 -8.81 -3.47
N ASN A 238 11.92 -8.69 -2.52
CA ASN A 238 11.63 -7.43 -1.80
C ASN A 238 10.88 -6.34 -2.59
N VAL A 239 10.09 -6.75 -3.58
CA VAL A 239 9.33 -5.84 -4.46
C VAL A 239 7.84 -6.17 -4.53
N SER A 240 7.37 -7.14 -3.74
CA SER A 240 5.96 -7.58 -3.64
C SER A 240 5.28 -7.72 -5.02
N ASN A 241 4.05 -7.19 -5.21
CA ASN A 241 3.31 -7.24 -6.46
C ASN A 241 3.78 -6.22 -7.51
N LEU A 242 4.82 -5.43 -7.23
CA LEU A 242 5.29 -4.34 -8.10
C LEU A 242 6.20 -4.81 -9.24
N ALA A 243 6.69 -6.06 -9.20
CA ALA A 243 7.59 -6.64 -10.19
C ALA A 243 7.01 -7.89 -10.84
N LEU A 244 7.51 -8.26 -12.03
CA LEU A 244 7.21 -9.55 -12.66
C LEU A 244 8.03 -10.67 -12.02
N MET A 245 9.33 -10.44 -11.79
CA MET A 245 10.27 -11.47 -11.33
C MET A 245 10.31 -11.65 -9.81
N THR A 246 9.26 -11.31 -9.07
CA THR A 246 9.23 -11.52 -7.61
C THR A 246 9.29 -13.01 -7.29
N GLY A 247 10.10 -13.41 -6.30
CA GLY A 247 10.23 -14.82 -5.91
C GLY A 247 9.57 -15.12 -4.58
N LEU A 248 8.61 -16.05 -4.60
CA LEU A 248 7.92 -16.65 -3.46
C LEU A 248 7.07 -15.72 -2.57
N PRO A 249 5.99 -16.28 -2.00
CA PRO A 249 5.04 -17.19 -2.64
C PRO A 249 4.19 -16.48 -3.72
N VAL A 250 3.72 -17.25 -4.69
CA VAL A 250 3.12 -16.77 -5.94
C VAL A 250 1.60 -16.48 -5.78
N TRP A 251 1.10 -16.37 -4.55
CA TRP A 251 -0.29 -15.98 -4.23
C TRP A 251 -0.54 -14.51 -4.61
N ASN A 252 -0.86 -14.28 -5.89
CA ASN A 252 -1.07 -13.02 -6.62
C ASN A 252 -0.05 -12.69 -7.71
N ALA A 253 0.87 -13.61 -8.05
CA ALA A 253 1.71 -13.60 -9.24
C ALA A 253 1.89 -12.19 -9.85
N SER A 254 2.77 -11.38 -9.26
CA SER A 254 3.61 -10.41 -9.96
C SER A 254 3.06 -9.90 -11.29
N ARG A 255 2.22 -8.88 -11.20
CA ARG A 255 1.24 -8.64 -12.27
C ARG A 255 1.70 -7.60 -13.30
N GLY A 256 2.81 -6.90 -13.05
CA GLY A 256 3.39 -5.95 -14.00
C GLY A 256 4.89 -5.74 -13.75
N MET A 257 5.62 -5.35 -14.79
CA MET A 257 7.05 -5.07 -14.67
C MET A 257 7.27 -3.65 -14.15
N HIS A 258 8.11 -3.48 -13.13
CA HIS A 258 8.53 -2.14 -12.71
C HIS A 258 9.60 -1.58 -13.66
N SER A 259 9.90 -0.29 -13.50
CA SER A 259 10.84 0.43 -14.35
C SER A 259 12.21 -0.23 -14.53
N TRP A 260 12.79 -0.85 -13.49
CA TRP A 260 14.09 -1.51 -13.61
C TRP A 260 14.06 -2.72 -14.54
N GLU A 261 13.06 -3.59 -14.43
CA GLU A 261 12.95 -4.80 -15.28
C GLU A 261 12.81 -4.41 -16.75
N ARG A 262 11.93 -3.42 -17.03
CA ARG A 262 11.72 -2.88 -18.38
C ARG A 262 13.00 -2.22 -18.91
N GLN A 263 13.74 -1.50 -18.08
CA GLN A 263 15.00 -0.88 -18.45
C GLN A 263 16.11 -1.90 -18.70
N LYS A 264 16.17 -2.98 -17.91
CA LYS A 264 17.12 -4.09 -18.08
C LYS A 264 16.92 -4.80 -19.42
N LEU A 265 15.68 -4.89 -19.90
CA LEU A 265 15.33 -5.44 -21.22
C LEU A 265 15.53 -4.46 -22.37
N GLY A 266 15.82 -3.19 -22.07
CA GLY A 266 15.97 -2.13 -23.05
C GLY A 266 14.64 -1.60 -23.60
N TRP A 267 13.53 -1.86 -22.92
CA TRP A 267 12.19 -1.42 -23.34
C TRP A 267 11.88 0.02 -22.98
N ILE A 268 12.51 0.55 -21.93
CA ILE A 268 12.39 1.96 -21.52
C ILE A 268 13.75 2.57 -21.20
N ASN A 269 13.78 3.90 -21.16
CA ASN A 269 14.93 4.68 -20.70
C ASN A 269 14.54 5.51 -19.46
N TYR A 270 15.52 5.85 -18.63
CA TYR A 270 15.34 6.82 -17.54
C TYR A 270 15.92 8.18 -17.91
N THR A 271 15.41 9.22 -17.25
CA THR A 271 16.00 10.56 -17.25
C THR A 271 16.78 10.79 -15.96
N ASN A 272 18.07 11.11 -16.06
CA ASN A 272 18.89 11.43 -14.86
C ASN A 272 18.49 12.76 -14.23
N LYS A 273 18.48 12.80 -12.90
CA LYS A 273 18.29 14.03 -12.12
C LYS A 273 19.40 14.18 -11.08
N SER A 274 20.03 15.36 -11.10
CA SER A 274 21.13 15.75 -10.20
C SER A 274 21.16 17.26 -9.95
N THR A 275 20.08 17.97 -10.30
CA THR A 275 19.95 19.43 -10.16
C THR A 275 18.54 19.77 -9.71
N ASP A 276 18.40 20.89 -9.02
CA ASP A 276 17.11 21.40 -8.56
C ASP A 276 16.11 21.53 -9.73
N GLY A 277 14.83 21.35 -9.44
CA GLY A 277 13.76 21.63 -10.40
C GLY A 277 12.54 20.73 -10.25
N SER A 278 11.43 21.20 -10.80
CA SER A 278 10.16 20.47 -10.82
C SER A 278 10.06 19.57 -12.06
N VAL A 279 9.39 18.43 -11.93
CA VAL A 279 8.97 17.59 -13.05
C VAL A 279 7.53 17.15 -12.85
N THR A 280 6.78 17.11 -13.94
CA THR A 280 5.47 16.47 -13.99
C THR A 280 5.62 15.09 -14.62
N MET A 281 5.09 14.08 -13.95
CA MET A 281 5.20 12.67 -14.36
C MET A 281 3.85 12.12 -14.81
N SER A 282 3.83 11.55 -16.01
CA SER A 282 2.72 10.73 -16.49
C SER A 282 2.82 9.31 -15.93
N ASP A 283 1.82 8.49 -16.20
CA ASP A 283 1.82 7.09 -15.81
C ASP A 283 2.98 6.33 -16.48
N TYR A 284 3.70 5.50 -15.71
CA TYR A 284 4.97 4.92 -16.14
C TYR A 284 4.83 3.86 -17.24
N LEU A 285 3.70 3.14 -17.30
CA LEU A 285 3.46 2.12 -18.32
C LEU A 285 3.04 2.75 -19.65
N THR A 286 2.23 3.79 -19.59
CA THR A 286 1.67 4.42 -20.81
C THR A 286 2.56 5.50 -21.41
N ALA A 287 3.43 6.14 -20.62
CA ALA A 287 4.28 7.24 -21.08
C ALA A 287 5.79 6.94 -21.01
N ASP A 288 6.19 5.77 -20.48
CA ASP A 288 7.58 5.36 -20.30
C ASP A 288 8.45 6.38 -19.55
N GLN A 289 7.83 7.19 -18.68
CA GLN A 289 8.52 8.26 -17.98
C GLN A 289 9.02 7.79 -16.62
N VAL A 290 10.33 7.60 -16.53
CA VAL A 290 11.03 7.20 -15.30
C VAL A 290 12.19 8.17 -15.04
N TYR A 291 12.36 8.59 -13.80
CA TYR A 291 13.51 9.39 -13.38
C TYR A 291 14.49 8.55 -12.57
N ARG A 292 15.79 8.78 -12.81
CA ARG A 292 16.87 8.18 -12.04
C ARG A 292 17.60 9.25 -11.23
N VAL A 293 17.73 9.05 -9.93
CA VAL A 293 18.60 9.86 -9.08
C VAL A 293 19.84 9.03 -8.72
N PRO A 294 21.00 9.28 -9.35
CA PRO A 294 22.22 8.54 -9.08
C PRO A 294 22.80 8.92 -7.72
N ILE A 295 23.22 7.93 -6.93
CA ILE A 295 23.95 8.12 -5.67
C ILE A 295 25.42 7.75 -5.87
N SER A 296 25.67 6.60 -6.50
CA SER A 296 27.00 6.11 -6.85
C SER A 296 26.96 5.31 -8.17
N SER A 297 28.08 4.69 -8.55
CA SER A 297 28.13 3.82 -9.72
C SER A 297 27.30 2.54 -9.59
N THR A 298 26.96 2.14 -8.36
CA THR A 298 26.24 0.89 -8.06
C THR A 298 24.94 1.10 -7.29
N GLU A 299 24.57 2.36 -7.06
CA GLU A 299 23.42 2.73 -6.23
C GLU A 299 22.69 3.95 -6.79
N TYR A 300 21.37 3.85 -6.92
CA TYR A 300 20.52 4.91 -7.43
C TYR A 300 19.06 4.68 -7.06
N PHE A 301 18.26 5.74 -7.14
CA PHE A 301 16.81 5.63 -7.12
C PHE A 301 16.25 5.58 -8.53
N LEU A 302 15.23 4.76 -8.75
CA LEU A 302 14.26 4.91 -9.84
C LEU A 302 12.94 5.41 -9.27
N ILE A 303 12.33 6.34 -9.97
CA ILE A 303 11.09 6.99 -9.59
C ILE A 303 10.11 6.81 -10.73
N GLU A 304 8.95 6.27 -10.41
CA GLU A 304 7.85 6.08 -11.34
C GLU A 304 6.53 6.57 -10.74
N ASN A 305 5.62 7.04 -11.59
CA ASN A 305 4.27 7.41 -11.19
C ASN A 305 3.31 6.33 -11.66
N ARG A 306 2.66 5.65 -10.72
CA ARG A 306 1.69 4.58 -10.98
C ARG A 306 0.29 5.15 -10.89
N LYS A 307 -0.41 5.24 -12.02
CA LYS A 307 -1.82 5.67 -12.06
C LYS A 307 -2.78 4.52 -12.25
N LYS A 308 -2.27 3.28 -12.30
CA LYS A 308 -3.07 2.05 -12.43
C LYS A 308 -4.00 2.08 -13.64
N ILE A 309 -3.51 2.65 -14.75
CA ILE A 309 -4.25 2.69 -16.03
C ILE A 309 -4.26 1.30 -16.67
N SER A 310 -3.11 0.63 -16.66
CA SER A 310 -2.96 -0.73 -17.15
C SER A 310 -3.62 -1.73 -16.20
N PRO A 311 -4.30 -2.77 -16.70
CA PRO A 311 -4.80 -3.87 -15.87
C PRO A 311 -3.68 -4.71 -15.23
N HIS A 312 -2.45 -4.57 -15.72
CA HIS A 312 -1.26 -5.26 -15.22
C HIS A 312 -0.58 -4.47 -14.08
N ASP A 313 -0.89 -3.18 -13.90
CA ASP A 313 -0.43 -2.43 -12.72
C ASP A 313 -1.29 -2.73 -11.49
N LYS A 314 -0.67 -3.35 -10.50
CA LYS A 314 -1.34 -3.94 -9.33
C LYS A 314 -0.77 -3.47 -8.01
N ALA A 315 -0.07 -2.34 -8.05
CA ALA A 315 0.13 -1.48 -6.89
C ALA A 315 -1.20 -1.26 -6.14
N GLY A 316 -1.18 -1.15 -4.81
CA GLY A 316 -2.38 -0.89 -4.03
C GLY A 316 -2.93 0.52 -4.30
N ASP A 317 -2.07 1.53 -4.25
CA ASP A 317 -2.45 2.92 -4.45
C ASP A 317 -1.88 3.56 -5.72
N THR A 318 -2.46 4.70 -6.10
CA THR A 318 -1.93 5.55 -7.17
C THR A 318 -0.99 6.59 -6.58
N GLY A 319 0.17 6.79 -7.20
CA GLY A 319 1.11 7.82 -6.78
C GLY A 319 2.54 7.48 -7.17
N PHE A 320 3.49 8.02 -6.42
CA PHE A 320 4.90 7.85 -6.70
C PHE A 320 5.49 6.66 -5.95
N TYR A 321 6.21 5.81 -6.67
CA TYR A 321 6.97 4.71 -6.08
C TYR A 321 8.45 4.98 -6.26
N PHE A 322 9.22 4.85 -5.18
CA PHE A 322 10.65 5.07 -5.16
C PHE A 322 11.37 3.74 -4.92
N TYR A 323 12.08 3.27 -5.95
CA TYR A 323 12.87 2.04 -5.91
C TYR A 323 14.32 2.42 -5.67
N ARG A 324 14.89 2.05 -4.54
CA ARG A 324 16.33 2.14 -4.29
C ARG A 324 16.99 0.88 -4.81
N ILE A 325 17.79 1.01 -5.86
CA ILE A 325 18.58 -0.10 -6.37
C ILE A 325 19.92 -0.06 -5.64
N THR A 326 20.19 -1.08 -4.85
CA THR A 326 21.51 -1.33 -4.29
C THR A 326 22.15 -2.52 -5.01
N SER A 327 23.49 -2.57 -5.04
CA SER A 327 24.26 -3.58 -5.77
C SER A 327 23.87 -3.72 -7.26
N ALA A 328 23.73 -2.61 -7.99
CA ALA A 328 23.29 -2.62 -9.40
C ALA A 328 24.15 -3.49 -10.36
N SER A 329 25.34 -3.91 -9.93
CA SER A 329 26.22 -4.83 -10.66
C SER A 329 25.88 -6.32 -10.46
N SER A 330 25.00 -6.68 -9.52
CA SER A 330 24.52 -8.05 -9.32
C SER A 330 23.26 -8.34 -10.13
N PHE A 331 23.05 -9.61 -10.47
CA PHE A 331 21.76 -10.09 -10.96
C PHE A 331 21.31 -11.29 -10.10
N PRO A 332 20.08 -11.25 -9.55
CA PRO A 332 19.20 -10.08 -9.48
C PRO A 332 19.84 -8.94 -8.64
N PRO A 333 19.48 -7.67 -8.90
CA PRO A 333 19.91 -6.56 -8.04
C PRO A 333 19.24 -6.67 -6.68
N THR A 334 19.74 -5.90 -5.72
CA THR A 334 18.97 -5.62 -4.51
C THR A 334 18.08 -4.42 -4.78
N ILE A 335 16.79 -4.54 -4.52
CA ILE A 335 15.83 -3.45 -4.67
C ILE A 335 15.10 -3.28 -3.36
N ASP A 336 15.12 -2.06 -2.84
CA ASP A 336 14.33 -1.66 -1.69
C ASP A 336 13.26 -0.68 -2.18
N VAL A 337 11.98 -1.03 -2.01
CA VAL A 337 10.88 -0.10 -2.27
C VAL A 337 10.68 0.73 -1.01
N LEU A 338 10.79 2.06 -1.13
CA LEU A 338 10.57 2.92 0.03
C LEU A 338 9.07 2.99 0.35
N CYS A 339 8.68 2.61 1.57
CA CYS A 339 7.31 2.73 2.07
C CYS A 339 6.99 4.20 2.39
N ALA A 340 5.78 4.67 2.09
CA ALA A 340 5.42 6.04 2.41
C ALA A 340 5.21 6.24 3.93
N ASP A 341 4.95 5.15 4.68
CA ASP A 341 4.53 5.22 6.09
C ASP A 341 5.64 5.29 7.13
N GLY A 342 6.60 4.37 7.11
CA GLY A 342 7.76 4.20 8.01
C GLY A 342 7.56 4.51 9.51
N ASN A 343 6.32 4.56 9.97
CA ASN A 343 5.98 5.16 11.26
C ASN A 343 6.25 4.18 12.42
N TRP A 344 6.68 2.93 12.14
CA TRP A 344 6.60 1.84 13.11
C TRP A 344 7.81 0.92 13.07
N ASN A 345 8.28 0.55 14.26
CA ASN A 345 9.07 -0.66 14.44
C ASN A 345 8.17 -1.87 14.27
N PHE A 346 8.71 -2.92 13.69
CA PHE A 346 8.02 -4.18 13.55
C PHE A 346 8.69 -5.25 14.41
N SER A 347 7.87 -6.11 15.03
CA SER A 347 8.34 -7.35 15.65
C SER A 347 7.85 -8.54 14.85
N ILE A 348 8.72 -9.53 14.70
CA ILE A 348 8.44 -10.76 13.98
C ILE A 348 8.24 -11.88 14.99
N ASN A 349 7.10 -12.55 14.94
CA ASN A 349 6.91 -13.82 15.62
C ASN A 349 7.31 -14.96 14.68
N THR A 350 8.51 -15.48 14.86
CA THR A 350 9.12 -16.49 13.98
C THR A 350 8.37 -17.83 13.96
N SER A 351 7.63 -18.16 15.03
CA SER A 351 6.85 -19.40 15.12
C SER A 351 5.53 -19.35 14.36
N THR A 352 4.95 -18.16 14.22
CA THR A 352 3.65 -17.94 13.56
C THR A 352 3.77 -17.19 12.23
N GLN A 353 4.97 -16.73 11.89
CA GLN A 353 5.26 -15.89 10.72
C GLN A 353 4.37 -14.63 10.67
N THR A 354 4.04 -14.09 11.85
CA THR A 354 3.24 -12.87 11.96
C THR A 354 4.13 -11.67 12.23
N LEU A 355 3.90 -10.61 11.47
CA LEU A 355 4.47 -9.30 11.71
C LEU A 355 3.52 -8.51 12.60
N THR A 356 4.01 -8.00 13.72
CA THR A 356 3.24 -7.15 14.62
C THR A 356 3.91 -5.80 14.72
N ARG A 357 3.17 -4.77 14.34
CA ARG A 357 3.51 -3.38 14.59
C ARG A 357 3.72 -3.17 16.10
N THR A 358 4.88 -2.67 16.48
CA THR A 358 5.22 -2.45 17.89
C THR A 358 5.13 -0.99 18.26
N THR A 359 6.25 -0.34 18.54
CA THR A 359 6.31 1.07 18.88
C THR A 359 6.68 1.89 17.66
N PRO A 360 6.28 3.16 17.57
CA PRO A 360 6.78 4.00 16.51
C PRO A 360 8.29 4.12 16.54
N ASN A 361 8.94 4.11 15.38
CA ASN A 361 10.39 4.22 15.35
C ASN A 361 10.80 5.66 15.71
N VAL A 362 11.42 5.82 16.88
CA VAL A 362 11.82 7.13 17.42
C VAL A 362 12.87 7.87 16.58
N ASN A 363 13.58 7.15 15.72
CA ASN A 363 14.67 7.67 14.90
C ASN A 363 14.37 7.62 13.40
N GLY A 364 13.16 7.19 13.00
CA GLY A 364 12.83 6.90 11.60
C GLY A 364 13.67 5.75 11.00
N ASN A 365 14.31 4.95 11.85
CA ASN A 365 15.23 3.88 11.47
C ASN A 365 14.54 2.50 11.47
N ASP A 366 13.39 2.36 10.84
CA ASP A 366 12.82 1.05 10.50
C ASP A 366 12.00 1.24 9.23
N GLU A 367 12.69 1.17 8.11
CA GLU A 367 12.11 0.40 7.02
C GLU A 367 12.40 -1.04 7.40
N MET A 368 11.39 -1.91 7.38
CA MET A 368 11.71 -3.33 7.33
C MET A 368 12.68 -3.50 6.17
N ASN A 369 13.94 -3.76 6.50
CA ASN A 369 14.82 -4.37 5.56
C ASN A 369 14.08 -5.66 5.22
N PHE A 370 13.47 -5.75 4.05
CA PHE A 370 12.78 -6.96 3.58
C PHE A 370 13.68 -8.21 3.67
N ARG A 371 14.99 -7.97 3.90
CA ARG A 371 16.02 -8.97 4.15
C ARG A 371 16.26 -9.27 5.62
N GLN A 372 15.40 -8.92 6.57
CA GLN A 372 15.67 -9.33 7.95
C GLN A 372 15.67 -10.85 8.00
N THR A 373 16.87 -11.43 8.06
CA THR A 373 17.08 -12.85 8.22
C THR A 373 17.20 -13.16 9.70
N SER A 374 16.26 -13.92 10.24
CA SER A 374 16.38 -14.48 11.60
C SER A 374 16.35 -16.00 11.50
N GLY A 375 17.43 -16.67 11.94
CA GLY A 375 17.56 -18.12 11.87
C GLY A 375 17.63 -18.71 10.45
N GLY A 376 18.04 -17.93 9.45
CA GLY A 376 18.10 -18.36 8.04
C GLY A 376 16.78 -18.21 7.27
N VAL A 377 15.72 -17.73 7.92
CA VAL A 377 14.42 -17.41 7.30
C VAL A 377 14.38 -15.93 6.96
N VAL A 378 14.02 -15.59 5.72
CA VAL A 378 13.81 -14.22 5.24
C VAL A 378 12.39 -13.80 5.59
N TYR A 379 12.26 -12.72 6.36
CA TYR A 379 10.95 -12.12 6.68
C TYR A 379 10.76 -10.89 5.80
N ALA A 380 9.99 -11.05 4.71
CA ALA A 380 9.42 -9.94 3.96
C ALA A 380 7.99 -9.66 4.48
N CYS A 381 7.35 -8.55 4.07
CA CYS A 381 5.93 -8.23 4.31
C CYS A 381 4.96 -9.21 3.62
N TYR A 382 5.29 -10.50 3.61
CA TYR A 382 4.77 -11.44 2.65
C TYR A 382 3.41 -12.05 3.07
N THR A 383 3.00 -12.00 4.33
CA THR A 383 1.88 -12.86 4.76
C THR A 383 0.52 -12.16 4.68
N SER A 384 -0.31 -12.65 3.75
CA SER A 384 -1.73 -12.32 3.52
C SER A 384 -2.68 -12.72 4.66
N VAL A 385 -2.28 -12.57 5.93
CA VAL A 385 -3.09 -13.03 7.07
C VAL A 385 -4.11 -11.97 7.53
N TYR A 386 -4.06 -10.73 7.05
CA TYR A 386 -4.96 -9.71 7.59
C TYR A 386 -5.67 -8.83 6.55
N HIS A 387 -6.99 -9.03 6.50
CA HIS A 387 -7.95 -7.97 6.21
C HIS A 387 -8.15 -7.11 7.46
N GLU A 388 -7.25 -6.16 7.77
CA GLU A 388 -7.54 -5.07 8.71
C GLU A 388 -6.84 -3.75 8.29
N ASN A 389 -7.55 -2.93 7.52
CA ASN A 389 -7.45 -1.46 7.42
C ASN A 389 -6.05 -0.80 7.46
N SER A 390 -5.45 -0.64 6.26
CA SER A 390 -4.76 0.58 5.79
C SER A 390 -3.60 1.14 6.64
N ALA A 391 -2.54 0.38 6.88
CA ALA A 391 -1.35 0.93 7.55
C ALA A 391 -0.01 0.22 7.27
N TRP A 392 0.09 -0.63 6.24
CA TRP A 392 1.29 -1.43 5.99
C TRP A 392 1.82 -1.12 4.58
N GLY A 393 2.97 -0.46 4.48
CA GLY A 393 3.56 -0.08 3.20
C GLY A 393 4.59 -1.05 2.62
N ASP A 394 4.62 -1.11 1.27
CA ASP A 394 5.65 -1.67 0.37
C ASP A 394 5.15 -1.94 -1.06
N ASP A 395 3.86 -2.17 -1.26
CA ASP A 395 3.16 -2.03 -2.54
C ASP A 395 1.78 -1.40 -2.40
N GLU A 396 1.26 -1.29 -1.19
CA GLU A 396 -0.08 -0.74 -0.93
C GLU A 396 -0.12 0.79 -0.83
N ASP A 397 0.96 1.46 -0.41
CA ASP A 397 1.00 2.91 -0.19
C ASP A 397 1.99 3.63 -1.12
N ALA A 398 1.46 4.49 -1.99
CA ALA A 398 2.32 5.34 -2.81
C ALA A 398 2.73 6.59 -2.03
N PHE A 399 3.90 7.17 -2.35
CA PHE A 399 4.16 8.55 -1.97
C PHE A 399 3.17 9.46 -2.70
N ASP A 400 2.34 10.16 -1.95
CA ASP A 400 1.36 11.07 -2.51
C ASP A 400 1.15 12.33 -1.65
N LEU A 401 0.14 13.14 -1.99
CA LEU A 401 -0.19 14.35 -1.25
C LEU A 401 -0.95 14.07 0.07
N THR A 402 -1.55 12.89 0.20
CA THR A 402 -2.30 12.48 1.39
C THR A 402 -1.36 11.96 2.48
N PHE A 403 -0.18 11.50 2.09
CA PHE A 403 0.72 10.83 3.00
C PHE A 403 2.20 10.98 2.64
N ASN A 404 2.93 11.61 3.56
CA ASN A 404 4.38 11.84 3.54
C ASN A 404 4.94 12.32 2.20
N ASN A 405 4.89 13.63 1.98
CA ASN A 405 5.20 14.22 0.70
C ASN A 405 6.69 14.55 0.49
N VAL A 406 7.61 14.09 1.36
CA VAL A 406 9.03 14.47 1.30
C VAL A 406 9.93 13.28 1.61
N LEU A 407 10.85 12.96 0.69
CA LEU A 407 12.03 12.11 0.91
C LEU A 407 13.26 13.02 1.02
N SER A 408 13.85 13.14 2.19
CA SER A 408 14.98 14.01 2.55
C SER A 408 16.07 13.23 3.32
N PRO A 409 17.22 13.85 3.63
CA PRO A 409 18.30 13.20 4.39
C PRO A 409 17.92 12.74 5.79
N VAL A 410 16.85 13.31 6.36
CA VAL A 410 16.39 13.07 7.73
C VAL A 410 14.88 12.80 7.83
N SER A 411 14.16 12.78 6.69
CA SER A 411 12.79 12.28 6.65
C SER A 411 12.80 10.78 6.88
N ASN A 412 11.68 10.25 7.34
CA ASN A 412 11.38 8.85 7.15
C ASN A 412 10.38 8.72 5.98
N PRO A 413 10.58 7.83 4.99
CA PRO A 413 11.68 6.86 4.91
C PRO A 413 13.05 7.52 4.75
N ARG A 414 14.02 7.04 5.54
CA ARG A 414 15.44 7.34 5.39
C ARG A 414 16.10 6.09 4.89
N SER A 415 16.78 6.20 3.78
CA SER A 415 17.46 5.08 3.15
C SER A 415 18.65 4.61 4.02
N ASN A 416 18.46 3.62 4.91
CA ASN A 416 19.41 3.32 6.00
C ASN A 416 20.68 2.50 5.64
N ASN A 417 20.94 2.20 4.38
CA ASN A 417 22.21 1.58 3.94
C ASN A 417 23.42 2.55 3.92
N GLY A 418 23.64 3.29 5.01
CA GLY A 418 24.94 3.88 5.35
C GLY A 418 25.41 5.12 4.57
N GLY A 419 24.64 5.61 3.59
CA GLY A 419 24.88 6.90 2.94
C GLY A 419 23.96 7.99 3.47
N SER A 420 24.49 9.17 3.78
CA SER A 420 23.64 10.36 3.90
C SER A 420 23.12 10.69 2.51
N LEU A 421 21.80 10.74 2.32
CA LEU A 421 21.25 11.43 1.16
C LEU A 421 21.70 12.89 1.26
N ASP A 422 22.05 13.50 0.14
CA ASP A 422 22.42 14.91 0.02
C ASP A 422 21.39 15.70 -0.80
N PHE A 423 20.23 15.08 -1.06
CA PHE A 423 19.13 15.65 -1.82
C PHE A 423 17.79 15.45 -1.12
N THR A 424 16.77 16.14 -1.62
CA THR A 424 15.38 15.97 -1.23
C THR A 424 14.47 15.90 -2.45
N ILE A 425 13.45 15.06 -2.35
CA ILE A 425 12.39 14.86 -3.33
C ILE A 425 11.07 15.18 -2.63
N GLU A 426 10.38 16.21 -3.09
CA GLU A 426 9.07 16.63 -2.55
C GLU A 426 7.97 16.36 -3.58
N VAL A 427 6.95 15.62 -3.17
CA VAL A 427 5.68 15.52 -3.90
C VAL A 427 4.91 16.82 -3.69
N THR A 428 4.75 17.59 -4.76
CA THR A 428 4.13 18.93 -4.75
C THR A 428 2.77 18.97 -5.44
N GLY A 429 2.41 17.89 -6.13
CA GLY A 429 1.12 17.71 -6.80
C GLY A 429 0.80 16.23 -6.97
N THR A 430 -0.42 15.92 -7.42
CA THR A 430 -0.86 14.53 -7.72
C THR A 430 -0.03 13.83 -8.81
N ASN A 431 0.75 14.60 -9.55
CA ASN A 431 1.64 14.12 -10.60
C ASN A 431 2.91 14.97 -10.73
N THR A 432 3.27 15.75 -9.71
CA THR A 432 4.42 16.66 -9.78
C THR A 432 5.36 16.44 -8.59
N ILE A 433 6.64 16.29 -8.90
CA ILE A 433 7.74 16.15 -7.96
C ILE A 433 8.69 17.34 -8.11
N GLN A 434 9.18 17.85 -6.99
CA GLN A 434 10.23 18.85 -6.91
C GLN A 434 11.49 18.23 -6.34
N PHE A 435 12.63 18.47 -7.00
CA PHE A 435 13.94 18.03 -6.55
C PHE A 435 14.72 19.20 -5.94
N TYR A 436 15.48 18.90 -4.88
CA TYR A 436 16.39 19.82 -4.20
C TYR A 436 17.73 19.10 -3.96
N PHE A 437 18.76 19.48 -4.69
CA PHE A 437 20.14 19.00 -4.58
C PHE A 437 21.08 20.09 -4.03
N THR A 438 20.80 21.37 -4.30
CA THR A 438 21.68 22.47 -3.82
C THR A 438 21.52 22.69 -2.30
N ASN A 439 20.29 22.68 -1.83
CA ASN A 439 19.94 22.73 -0.41
C ASN A 439 18.81 21.73 -0.17
N PRO A 440 19.08 20.54 0.41
CA PRO A 440 18.06 19.51 0.59
C PRO A 440 16.88 19.99 1.45
N TYR A 441 17.13 20.85 2.43
CA TYR A 441 16.07 21.35 3.32
C TYR A 441 15.27 22.52 2.74
N ALA A 442 15.55 22.95 1.49
CA ALA A 442 14.77 24.00 0.85
C ALA A 442 13.32 23.58 0.53
N GLY A 443 12.94 22.32 0.70
CA GLY A 443 11.57 21.83 0.54
C GLY A 443 10.65 22.16 1.70
N LYS A 444 9.51 21.47 1.79
CA LYS A 444 8.73 21.43 3.04
C LYS A 444 9.43 20.53 4.07
N PRO A 445 9.25 20.80 5.37
CA PRO A 445 9.72 19.90 6.40
C PRO A 445 9.05 18.53 6.29
N SER A 446 9.80 17.51 6.69
CA SER A 446 9.34 16.15 6.92
C SER A 446 8.25 16.14 8.00
N LYS A 447 7.29 15.23 7.81
CA LYS A 447 6.18 14.99 8.74
C LYS A 447 6.68 14.66 10.16
N PRO A 448 6.15 15.28 11.23
CA PRO A 448 6.37 14.83 12.60
C PRO A 448 5.83 13.41 12.82
N GLN A 449 6.54 12.60 13.59
CA GLN A 449 6.22 11.18 13.77
C GLN A 449 6.06 10.81 15.24
N ASN A 450 5.40 9.68 15.49
CA ASN A 450 5.22 9.10 16.83
C ASN A 450 4.49 10.04 17.80
N LEU A 451 3.41 10.65 17.35
CA LEU A 451 2.50 11.34 18.25
C LEU A 451 1.88 10.32 19.22
N GLN A 452 2.22 10.50 20.49
CA GLN A 452 1.75 9.71 21.63
C GLN A 452 0.91 10.63 22.52
N LEU A 453 -0.17 10.08 23.07
CA LEU A 453 -0.95 10.73 24.11
C LEU A 453 -0.70 9.99 25.42
N SER A 454 -0.54 10.76 26.49
CA SER A 454 -0.47 10.24 27.86
C SER A 454 -1.17 11.22 28.80
N LYS A 455 -1.14 10.95 30.11
CA LYS A 455 -1.70 11.85 31.12
C LYS A 455 -0.67 12.25 32.15
N ASP A 456 -0.72 13.51 32.58
CA ASP A 456 0.05 13.97 33.73
C ASP A 456 -0.65 13.58 35.06
N ALA A 457 -0.06 13.96 36.18
CA ALA A 457 -0.60 13.69 37.52
C ALA A 457 -1.93 14.38 37.81
N ASN A 458 -2.28 15.43 37.06
CA ASN A 458 -3.54 16.17 37.17
C ASN A 458 -4.55 15.74 36.10
N GLU A 459 -4.27 14.64 35.40
CA GLU A 459 -5.09 14.11 34.31
C GLU A 459 -5.20 15.07 33.11
N HIS A 460 -4.22 15.95 32.87
CA HIS A 460 -4.12 16.69 31.61
C HIS A 460 -3.55 15.81 30.52
N THR A 461 -3.97 16.05 29.27
CA THR A 461 -3.42 15.33 28.12
C THR A 461 -2.00 15.80 27.83
N VAL A 462 -1.03 14.88 27.86
CA VAL A 462 0.37 15.14 27.51
C VAL A 462 0.69 14.51 26.17
N LEU A 463 1.08 15.35 25.22
CA LEU A 463 1.49 14.97 23.88
C LEU A 463 3.02 14.89 23.84
N THR A 464 3.54 13.82 23.24
CA THR A 464 4.96 13.69 22.88
C THR A 464 5.10 13.20 21.46
N TRP A 465 6.16 13.62 20.77
CA TRP A 465 6.50 13.19 19.41
C TRP A 465 8.01 13.21 19.18
N ASN A 466 8.46 12.65 18.06
CA ASN A 466 9.87 12.63 17.70
C ASN A 466 10.32 13.99 17.15
N ALA A 467 11.54 14.41 17.49
CA ALA A 467 12.14 15.61 16.93
C ALA A 467 12.44 15.44 15.44
N ASN A 468 11.92 16.34 14.60
CA ASN A 468 12.42 16.55 13.25
C ASN A 468 13.89 17.06 13.35
N GLN A 469 14.79 16.44 12.58
CA GLN A 469 16.24 16.67 12.64
C GLN A 469 16.73 17.61 11.52
N GLU A 470 15.83 18.25 10.78
CA GLU A 470 16.18 19.20 9.73
C GLU A 470 16.85 20.45 10.32
N SER A 471 17.94 20.88 9.66
CA SER A 471 18.77 21.96 10.17
C SER A 471 18.11 23.34 10.18
N ASP A 472 17.02 23.50 9.44
CA ASP A 472 16.25 24.74 9.29
C ASP A 472 14.87 24.68 9.99
N LEU A 473 14.63 23.67 10.83
CA LEU A 473 13.43 23.58 11.65
C LEU A 473 13.33 24.80 12.59
N ASN A 474 12.15 25.44 12.61
CA ASN A 474 11.82 26.53 13.52
C ASN A 474 10.99 26.07 14.73
N GLY A 475 10.10 25.08 14.54
CA GLY A 475 9.30 24.51 15.63
C GLY A 475 8.08 23.74 15.12
N TYR A 476 7.06 23.62 15.96
CA TYR A 476 5.87 22.82 15.70
C TYR A 476 4.60 23.60 15.99
N ARG A 477 3.56 23.37 15.19
CA ARG A 477 2.18 23.70 15.52
C ARG A 477 1.50 22.44 16.04
N VAL A 478 1.06 22.50 17.28
CA VAL A 478 0.28 21.46 17.94
C VAL A 478 -1.18 21.81 17.74
N TYR A 479 -1.86 21.09 16.84
CA TYR A 479 -3.27 21.28 16.57
C TYR A 479 -4.12 20.46 17.55
N LYS A 480 -5.26 21.03 17.90
CA LYS A 480 -6.31 20.44 18.73
C LYS A 480 -7.64 20.69 18.06
N LYS A 481 -8.43 19.63 17.87
CA LYS A 481 -9.84 19.71 17.49
C LYS A 481 -10.70 19.11 18.59
N ILE A 482 -11.56 19.93 19.19
CA ILE A 482 -12.52 19.49 20.19
C ILE A 482 -13.87 19.32 19.51
N THR A 483 -14.46 18.13 19.68
CA THR A 483 -15.84 17.82 19.30
C THR A 483 -16.69 17.81 20.56
N LEU A 484 -17.59 18.79 20.67
CA LEU A 484 -18.49 18.94 21.81
C LEU A 484 -19.73 18.06 21.66
N TYR A 485 -20.36 17.71 22.79
CA TYR A 485 -21.65 17.07 22.84
C TYR A 485 -22.69 17.86 22.03
N GLY A 486 -23.30 17.20 21.04
CA GLY A 486 -24.17 17.84 20.04
C GLY A 486 -23.51 18.13 18.69
N GLY A 487 -22.22 17.80 18.52
CA GLY A 487 -21.54 17.73 17.22
C GLY A 487 -20.83 19.00 16.76
N SER A 488 -20.78 20.05 17.59
CA SER A 488 -19.99 21.25 17.28
C SER A 488 -18.49 20.93 17.37
N THR A 489 -17.70 21.44 16.43
CA THR A 489 -16.24 21.26 16.42
C THR A 489 -15.51 22.59 16.46
N ASN A 490 -14.41 22.66 17.22
CA ASN A 490 -13.52 23.82 17.24
C ASN A 490 -12.07 23.35 17.08
N THR A 491 -11.34 23.98 16.16
CA THR A 491 -9.94 23.65 15.87
C THR A 491 -9.05 24.85 16.16
N SER A 492 -8.00 24.63 16.96
CA SER A 492 -7.00 25.62 17.36
C SER A 492 -5.61 25.01 17.30
N TYR A 493 -4.55 25.83 17.34
CA TYR A 493 -3.19 25.33 17.52
C TYR A 493 -2.37 26.19 18.49
N VAL A 494 -1.33 25.57 19.06
CA VAL A 494 -0.29 26.25 19.84
C VAL A 494 1.06 26.02 19.17
N PHE A 495 1.90 27.06 19.12
CA PHE A 495 3.26 26.93 18.62
C PHE A 495 4.22 26.57 19.77
N THR A 496 5.14 25.63 19.51
CA THR A 496 6.16 25.22 20.47
C THR A 496 7.46 24.84 19.75
N THR A 497 8.60 25.05 20.40
CA THR A 497 9.90 24.54 19.95
C THR A 497 10.27 23.22 20.61
N SER A 498 9.49 22.78 21.60
CA SER A 498 9.66 21.51 22.31
C SER A 498 8.98 20.37 21.56
N THR A 499 9.42 19.13 21.79
CA THR A 499 8.77 17.92 21.28
C THR A 499 7.75 17.31 22.24
N SER A 500 7.27 18.15 23.16
CA SER A 500 6.20 17.82 24.09
C SER A 500 5.32 19.03 24.33
N TYR A 501 4.05 18.75 24.60
CA TYR A 501 3.05 19.76 24.94
C TYR A 501 2.04 19.15 25.92
N THR A 502 1.74 19.88 26.99
CA THR A 502 0.67 19.51 27.93
C THR A 502 -0.53 20.39 27.64
N ASP A 503 -1.65 19.80 27.25
CA ASP A 503 -2.91 20.51 27.12
C ASP A 503 -3.58 20.65 28.48
N THR A 504 -3.41 21.81 29.11
CA THR A 504 -4.04 22.13 30.40
C THR A 504 -5.53 22.44 30.28
N ASP A 505 -6.02 22.71 29.07
CA ASP A 505 -7.43 23.07 28.85
C ASP A 505 -8.32 21.82 28.70
N PHE A 506 -7.71 20.63 28.60
CA PHE A 506 -8.41 19.37 28.37
C PHE A 506 -7.94 18.27 29.32
N THR A 507 -8.87 17.77 30.15
CA THR A 507 -8.59 16.74 31.15
C THR A 507 -9.28 15.41 30.87
N ILE A 508 -8.74 14.37 31.48
CA ILE A 508 -9.02 12.97 31.24
C ILE A 508 -9.83 12.41 32.43
N ASP A 509 -11.13 12.72 32.54
CA ASP A 509 -11.98 12.25 33.66
C ASP A 509 -12.91 11.09 33.27
N THR A 510 -12.65 9.91 33.85
CA THR A 510 -13.35 8.64 33.62
C THR A 510 -14.82 8.56 34.02
N LYS A 511 -15.44 9.61 34.60
CA LYS A 511 -16.78 9.49 35.20
C LYS A 511 -17.94 10.04 34.38
N PHE A 512 -17.79 11.15 33.64
CA PHE A 512 -18.90 11.77 32.90
C PHE A 512 -18.40 12.69 31.78
N GLY A 513 -18.41 12.23 30.53
CA GLY A 513 -18.05 13.09 29.40
C GLY A 513 -18.25 12.44 28.02
N THR A 514 -18.68 13.24 27.04
CA THR A 514 -18.98 12.84 25.65
C THR A 514 -18.22 13.67 24.62
N ASP A 515 -17.34 14.57 25.07
CA ASP A 515 -16.54 15.42 24.21
C ASP A 515 -15.27 14.65 23.80
N GLN A 516 -14.80 14.88 22.57
CA GLN A 516 -13.63 14.18 22.01
C GLN A 516 -12.58 15.19 21.57
N ALA A 517 -11.33 14.96 21.93
CA ALA A 517 -10.21 15.74 21.42
C ALA A 517 -9.39 14.91 20.43
N GLU A 518 -9.10 15.52 19.28
CA GLU A 518 -8.22 15.01 18.25
C GLU A 518 -6.99 15.92 18.16
N TYR A 519 -5.80 15.34 18.21
CA TYR A 519 -4.53 16.07 18.14
C TYR A 519 -3.69 15.62 16.96
N TRP A 520 -2.97 16.57 16.36
CA TRP A 520 -1.95 16.33 15.34
C TRP A 520 -0.91 17.45 15.36
N ILE A 521 0.27 17.17 14.81
CA ILE A 521 1.44 18.05 14.82
C ILE A 521 1.83 18.41 13.39
N VAL A 522 2.23 19.65 13.17
CA VAL A 522 2.81 20.13 11.91
C VAL A 522 4.16 20.78 12.19
N ALA A 523 5.22 20.34 11.53
CA ALA A 523 6.53 20.98 11.60
C ALA A 523 6.55 22.27 10.78
N VAL A 524 7.30 23.25 11.26
CA VAL A 524 7.46 24.58 10.65
C VAL A 524 8.96 24.85 10.47
N ASP A 525 9.41 25.15 9.26
CA ASP A 525 10.79 25.61 9.02
C ASP A 525 10.97 27.11 9.33
N ASN A 526 12.20 27.60 9.21
CA ASN A 526 12.54 29.01 9.38
C ASN A 526 12.00 29.93 8.26
N THR A 527 11.46 29.36 7.18
CA THR A 527 10.78 30.08 6.08
C THR A 527 9.26 30.07 6.21
N ASN A 528 8.72 29.48 7.29
CA ASN A 528 7.30 29.24 7.58
C ASN A 528 6.59 28.23 6.66
N LYS A 529 7.31 27.37 5.95
CA LYS A 529 6.72 26.20 5.29
C LYS A 529 6.31 25.17 6.31
N LEU A 530 5.23 24.47 5.98
CA LEU A 530 4.59 23.49 6.83
C LEU A 530 4.79 22.11 6.26
N SER A 531 5.09 21.14 7.12
CA SER A 531 4.99 19.72 6.76
C SER A 531 3.54 19.33 6.49
N VAL A 532 3.33 18.12 5.98
CA VAL A 532 2.05 17.43 6.15
C VAL A 532 1.76 17.15 7.63
N GLU A 533 0.50 16.92 7.96
CA GLU A 533 0.03 16.61 9.31
C GLU A 533 0.63 15.29 9.81
N SER A 534 1.01 15.25 11.09
CA SER A 534 1.30 14.00 11.79
C SER A 534 0.10 13.06 11.72
N GLU A 535 0.27 11.81 12.12
CA GLU A 535 -0.89 10.98 12.41
C GLU A 535 -1.78 11.63 13.48
N HIS A 536 -3.09 11.50 13.28
CA HIS A 536 -4.07 12.02 14.21
C HIS A 536 -4.19 11.08 15.40
N ARG A 537 -4.29 11.65 16.60
CA ARG A 537 -4.55 10.92 17.83
C ARG A 537 -5.80 11.45 18.49
N ASN A 538 -6.79 10.57 18.56
CA ASN A 538 -8.00 10.80 19.30
C ASN A 538 -7.82 10.32 20.73
N THR A 539 -8.33 11.09 21.67
CA THR A 539 -8.43 10.62 23.06
C THR A 539 -9.43 9.44 23.17
N SER A 540 -10.41 9.29 22.27
CA SER A 540 -11.46 8.26 22.36
C SER A 540 -11.05 6.82 22.01
N GLY A 541 -9.82 6.57 21.52
CA GLY A 541 -9.43 5.31 20.86
C GLY A 541 -8.60 4.33 21.68
N GLU A 542 -8.08 4.71 22.85
CA GLU A 542 -7.50 3.74 23.78
C GLU A 542 -8.61 3.21 24.69
N SER A 543 -8.87 1.91 24.59
CA SER A 543 -9.91 1.17 25.30
C SER A 543 -9.87 1.39 26.82
N SER A 544 -10.46 2.48 27.32
CA SER A 544 -11.06 2.63 28.66
C SER A 544 -11.41 4.07 29.09
N ILE A 545 -11.24 5.11 28.25
CA ILE A 545 -11.27 6.48 28.79
C ILE A 545 -12.22 7.40 28.01
N GLN A 546 -13.09 8.10 28.73
CA GLN A 546 -14.06 9.13 28.29
C GLN A 546 -13.66 10.48 28.95
N TRP A 547 -14.05 11.64 28.38
CA TRP A 547 -13.34 12.92 28.58
C TRP A 547 -14.26 14.13 28.80
N LYS A 548 -13.79 15.12 29.59
CA LYS A 548 -14.47 16.40 29.85
C LYS A 548 -13.48 17.56 29.70
N LEU A 549 -13.92 18.69 29.17
CA LEU A 549 -13.18 19.96 29.29
C LEU A 549 -13.05 20.32 30.77
N ALA A 550 -11.86 20.77 31.19
CA ALA A 550 -11.61 21.20 32.55
C ALA A 550 -12.57 22.36 32.89
N GLU A 551 -13.51 22.13 33.81
CA GLU A 551 -14.25 23.23 34.42
C GLU A 551 -13.33 23.92 35.44
N ASP A 552 -13.26 25.24 35.29
CA ASP A 552 -12.61 26.24 36.14
C ASP A 552 -11.07 26.29 36.13
N ASN A 553 -10.51 26.93 35.09
CA ASN A 553 -9.61 28.08 35.28
C ASN A 553 -9.61 29.02 34.07
N VAL A 554 -9.51 30.31 34.38
CA VAL A 554 -9.77 31.49 33.55
C VAL A 554 -8.96 31.49 32.24
N ASP A 555 -9.73 31.55 31.15
CA ASP A 555 -9.35 31.81 29.75
C ASP A 555 -8.38 33.01 29.65
N ASN A 556 -7.13 32.75 29.29
CA ASN A 556 -6.20 33.75 28.73
C ASN A 556 -6.05 33.53 27.21
N GLY A 557 -7.10 33.04 26.55
CA GLY A 557 -7.26 33.21 25.10
C GLY A 557 -7.40 34.70 24.80
N ILE A 558 -6.51 35.22 23.97
CA ILE A 558 -6.54 36.63 23.56
C ILE A 558 -7.92 36.94 22.93
N ILE A 559 -8.71 37.78 23.58
CA ILE A 559 -10.05 38.15 23.12
C ILE A 559 -9.90 39.32 22.15
N ASN A 560 -9.80 39.02 20.85
CA ASN A 560 -9.56 40.05 19.84
C ASN A 560 -10.81 40.85 19.42
N ASN A 561 -12.02 40.45 19.84
CA ASN A 561 -13.28 41.05 19.38
C ASN A 561 -14.39 41.07 20.46
N TYR A 562 -15.31 42.05 20.34
CA TYR A 562 -16.58 42.01 21.06
C TYR A 562 -17.55 41.07 20.36
N GLU A 563 -18.32 40.28 21.11
CA GLU A 563 -19.32 39.39 20.53
C GLU A 563 -20.46 39.09 21.51
N LEU A 564 -21.70 39.11 21.00
CA LEU A 564 -22.91 38.67 21.71
C LEU A 564 -23.42 37.37 21.07
N TYR A 565 -23.37 36.28 21.82
CA TYR A 565 -23.78 34.97 21.34
C TYR A 565 -25.30 34.78 21.37
N GLN A 566 -25.78 33.83 20.58
CA GLN A 566 -27.17 33.37 20.62
C GLN A 566 -27.45 32.74 21.99
N ASN A 567 -28.56 33.11 22.63
CA ASN A 567 -28.96 32.54 23.91
C ASN A 567 -29.25 31.03 23.76
N TYR A 568 -28.92 30.23 24.78
CA TYR A 568 -29.19 28.80 24.78
C TYR A 568 -29.83 28.34 26.11
N PRO A 569 -30.92 27.56 26.07
CA PRO A 569 -31.68 27.16 24.88
C PRO A 569 -32.37 28.35 24.18
N ASN A 570 -32.71 28.21 22.89
CA ASN A 570 -33.60 29.11 22.14
C ASN A 570 -34.38 28.31 21.06
N PRO A 571 -35.71 28.16 21.14
CA PRO A 571 -36.59 28.73 22.16
C PRO A 571 -36.33 28.20 23.58
N PHE A 572 -36.69 28.97 24.61
CA PHE A 572 -36.44 28.62 26.02
C PHE A 572 -37.71 28.62 26.86
N ASN A 573 -37.70 27.90 28.00
CA ASN A 573 -38.83 27.83 28.95
C ASN A 573 -38.36 27.55 30.40
N PRO A 574 -38.59 28.45 31.37
CA PRO A 574 -38.58 29.90 31.25
C PRO A 574 -37.15 30.48 31.39
N THR A 575 -36.12 29.64 31.47
CA THR A 575 -34.72 30.06 31.69
C THR A 575 -33.83 29.83 30.47
N THR A 576 -32.87 30.73 30.25
CA THR A 576 -31.86 30.64 29.19
C THR A 576 -30.55 31.27 29.66
N GLN A 577 -29.45 30.92 29.01
CA GLN A 577 -28.14 31.54 29.24
C GLN A 577 -27.80 32.45 28.06
N ILE A 578 -27.30 33.65 28.36
CA ILE A 578 -26.80 34.60 27.37
C ILE A 578 -25.31 34.80 27.64
N SER A 579 -24.49 34.38 26.69
CA SER A 579 -23.04 34.57 26.73
C SER A 579 -22.63 35.74 25.85
N TYR A 580 -21.58 36.45 26.27
CA TYR A 580 -20.95 37.52 25.52
C TYR A 580 -19.47 37.62 25.88
N GLN A 581 -18.66 38.21 25.00
CA GLN A 581 -17.27 38.51 25.26
C GLN A 581 -16.94 39.96 24.96
N ILE A 582 -15.97 40.50 25.69
CA ILE A 582 -15.48 41.86 25.51
C ILE A 582 -13.96 41.86 25.38
N LYS A 583 -13.46 42.54 24.33
CA LYS A 583 -12.04 42.59 23.96
C LYS A 583 -11.20 43.57 24.80
N GLU A 584 -11.85 44.48 25.51
CA GLU A 584 -11.19 45.50 26.34
C GLU A 584 -12.17 45.97 27.42
N SER A 585 -11.65 46.49 28.51
CA SER A 585 -12.44 46.91 29.67
C SER A 585 -13.42 48.04 29.32
N GLY A 586 -14.65 47.97 29.83
CA GLY A 586 -15.67 48.98 29.54
C GLY A 586 -16.96 48.80 30.35
N LEU A 587 -17.84 49.80 30.29
CA LEU A 587 -19.20 49.69 30.86
C LEU A 587 -20.05 48.77 29.98
N VAL A 588 -20.40 47.60 30.51
CA VAL A 588 -21.22 46.61 29.82
C VAL A 588 -22.69 46.81 30.16
N GLN A 589 -23.52 46.98 29.14
CA GLN A 589 -24.97 47.01 29.27
C GLN A 589 -25.61 45.88 28.46
N LEU A 590 -26.22 44.91 29.14
CA LEU A 590 -26.99 43.84 28.52
C LEU A 590 -28.47 44.01 28.89
N ILE A 591 -29.28 44.40 27.91
CA ILE A 591 -30.67 44.81 28.12
C ILE A 591 -31.60 44.00 27.22
N ILE A 592 -32.74 43.55 27.77
CA ILE A 592 -33.79 42.86 27.03
C ILE A 592 -34.91 43.85 26.70
N TYR A 593 -35.42 43.77 25.48
CA TYR A 593 -36.52 44.54 24.91
C TYR A 593 -37.63 43.61 24.39
N ASN A 594 -38.87 44.08 24.42
CA ASN A 594 -39.97 43.47 23.68
C ASN A 594 -39.97 43.91 22.20
N THR A 595 -40.90 43.38 21.41
CA THR A 595 -40.99 43.64 19.96
C THR A 595 -41.29 45.09 19.57
N ILE A 596 -41.81 45.91 20.50
CA ILE A 596 -42.05 47.35 20.29
C ILE A 596 -40.93 48.23 20.84
N GLY A 597 -39.80 47.63 21.25
CA GLY A 597 -38.61 48.34 21.72
C GLY A 597 -38.67 48.84 23.16
N GLN A 598 -39.64 48.41 23.95
CA GLN A 598 -39.68 48.73 25.39
C GLN A 598 -38.72 47.81 26.15
N LYS A 599 -37.91 48.40 27.02
CA LYS A 599 -37.01 47.67 27.93
C LYS A 599 -37.83 46.86 28.94
N VAL A 600 -37.61 45.55 28.98
CA VAL A 600 -38.28 44.63 29.91
C VAL A 600 -37.37 44.13 31.04
N ALA A 601 -36.06 44.06 30.81
CA ALA A 601 -35.10 43.69 31.85
C ALA A 601 -33.71 44.28 31.56
N THR A 602 -32.92 44.51 32.60
CA THR A 602 -31.48 44.82 32.50
C THR A 602 -30.73 43.73 33.23
N LEU A 603 -29.94 42.95 32.50
CA LEU A 603 -29.22 41.80 33.05
C LEU A 603 -27.84 42.17 33.55
N VAL A 604 -27.20 43.14 32.87
CA VAL A 604 -25.86 43.63 33.21
C VAL A 604 -25.83 45.14 32.99
N ASN A 605 -25.26 45.88 33.94
CA ASN A 605 -25.02 47.32 33.84
C ASN A 605 -23.85 47.72 34.77
N GLU A 606 -22.65 47.22 34.46
CA GLU A 606 -21.46 47.39 35.30
C GLU A 606 -20.18 47.41 34.45
N VAL A 607 -19.09 47.92 35.03
CA VAL A 607 -17.77 47.89 34.37
C VAL A 607 -17.21 46.48 34.47
N LYS A 608 -16.82 45.91 33.33
CA LYS A 608 -16.19 44.59 33.21
C LYS A 608 -14.81 44.72 32.55
N SER A 609 -13.87 43.86 32.94
CA SER A 609 -12.57 43.72 32.28
C SER A 609 -12.70 42.90 30.99
N GLU A 610 -11.67 42.91 30.13
CA GLU A 610 -11.58 41.95 29.02
C GLU A 610 -11.89 40.53 29.52
N GLY A 611 -12.75 39.80 28.80
CA GLY A 611 -13.20 38.49 29.25
C GLY A 611 -14.46 37.98 28.55
N ARG A 612 -14.74 36.69 28.75
CA ARG A 612 -16.01 36.05 28.42
C ARG A 612 -16.91 36.00 29.64
N TYR A 613 -18.19 36.25 29.44
CA TYR A 613 -19.18 36.35 30.50
C TYR A 613 -20.46 35.63 30.10
N THR A 614 -21.09 34.96 31.06
CA THR A 614 -22.40 34.32 30.88
C THR A 614 -23.36 34.84 31.94
N VAL A 615 -24.58 35.19 31.54
CA VAL A 615 -25.63 35.61 32.46
C VAL A 615 -26.86 34.72 32.29
N ASN A 616 -27.44 34.30 33.41
CA ASN A 616 -28.69 33.56 33.43
C ASN A 616 -29.86 34.54 33.32
N PHE A 617 -30.80 34.26 32.42
CA PHE A 617 -32.05 35.00 32.31
C PHE A 617 -33.24 34.09 32.64
N ASN A 618 -34.02 34.48 33.65
CA ASN A 618 -35.30 33.84 33.98
C ASN A 618 -36.45 34.77 33.55
N ALA A 619 -37.26 34.30 32.60
CA ALA A 619 -38.40 35.01 32.03
C ALA A 619 -39.75 34.52 32.56
N GLU A 620 -39.79 33.90 33.74
CA GLU A 620 -41.01 33.34 34.32
C GLU A 620 -42.17 34.34 34.42
N ASN A 621 -41.87 35.64 34.60
CA ASN A 621 -42.88 36.71 34.68
C ASN A 621 -43.20 37.39 33.33
N LEU A 622 -42.65 36.93 32.21
CA LEU A 622 -42.88 37.49 30.87
C LEU A 622 -43.82 36.61 30.04
N PRO A 623 -44.67 37.18 29.15
CA PRO A 623 -45.51 36.39 28.25
C PRO A 623 -44.68 35.68 27.16
N SER A 624 -45.15 34.52 26.68
CA SER A 624 -44.54 33.83 25.53
C SER A 624 -44.46 34.75 24.31
N GLY A 625 -43.37 34.68 23.57
CA GLY A 625 -43.15 35.58 22.43
C GLY A 625 -41.68 35.81 22.12
N VAL A 626 -41.43 36.70 21.17
CA VAL A 626 -40.08 37.06 20.75
C VAL A 626 -39.59 38.28 21.53
N TYR A 627 -38.36 38.21 22.00
CA TYR A 627 -37.65 39.29 22.67
C TYR A 627 -36.34 39.58 21.94
N ILE A 628 -35.84 40.79 22.10
CA ILE A 628 -34.53 41.21 21.58
C ILE A 628 -33.64 41.53 22.77
N TYR A 629 -32.42 41.02 22.79
CA TYR A 629 -31.43 41.44 23.77
C TYR A 629 -30.27 42.15 23.09
N SER A 630 -29.79 43.21 23.74
CA SER A 630 -28.80 44.13 23.21
C SER A 630 -27.61 44.22 24.15
N LEU A 631 -26.42 44.00 23.63
CA LEU A 631 -25.16 44.23 24.31
C LEU A 631 -24.57 45.55 23.80
N ARG A 632 -24.29 46.46 24.73
CA ARG A 632 -23.54 47.70 24.47
C ARG A 632 -22.31 47.76 25.36
N VAL A 633 -21.15 47.97 24.75
CA VAL A 633 -19.85 48.12 25.44
C VAL A 633 -19.00 49.08 24.61
N ASN A 634 -18.55 50.18 25.20
CA ASN A 634 -17.85 51.25 24.47
C ASN A 634 -18.66 51.66 23.21
N ASP A 635 -18.03 51.65 22.02
CA ASP A 635 -18.70 51.96 20.74
C ASP A 635 -19.39 50.75 20.09
N PHE A 636 -19.29 49.56 20.70
CA PHE A 636 -19.88 48.33 20.17
C PHE A 636 -21.34 48.17 20.61
N VAL A 637 -22.20 47.83 19.65
CA VAL A 637 -23.59 47.44 19.91
C VAL A 637 -23.94 46.23 19.04
N GLN A 638 -24.39 45.14 19.67
CA GLN A 638 -24.91 43.96 18.97
C GLN A 638 -26.26 43.56 19.56
N ASN A 639 -27.20 43.17 18.69
CA ASN A 639 -28.53 42.73 19.07
C ASN A 639 -28.77 41.30 18.60
N GLN A 640 -29.49 40.52 19.40
CA GLN A 640 -29.90 39.15 19.08
C GLN A 640 -31.36 38.93 19.47
N LYS A 641 -32.00 37.92 18.88
CA LYS A 641 -33.41 37.57 19.14
C LYS A 641 -33.50 36.28 19.95
N MET A 642 -34.46 36.21 20.86
CA MET A 642 -34.80 35.00 21.61
C MET A 642 -36.31 34.76 21.61
N ALA A 643 -36.72 33.50 21.67
CA ALA A 643 -38.11 33.08 21.71
C ALA A 643 -38.40 32.38 23.04
N LEU A 644 -39.31 32.95 23.83
CA LEU A 644 -39.84 32.33 25.04
C LEU A 644 -41.05 31.47 24.68
N LEU A 645 -41.00 30.19 25.00
CA LEU A 645 -42.14 29.27 24.97
C LEU A 645 -42.58 29.00 26.41
N LYS A 646 -43.88 29.09 26.67
CA LYS A 646 -44.49 28.60 27.91
C LYS A 646 -45.50 27.54 27.59
#